data_AF-A0A938EJN4-F1
#
_entry.id   AF-A0A938EJN4-F1
#
_cell.length_a   1.000
_cell.length_b   1.000
_cell.length_c   1.000
_cell.angle_alpha   90.00
_cell.angle_beta   90.00
_cell.angle_gamma   90.00
#
_symmetry.space_group_name_H-M   'P 1'
#
loop_
_entity.id
_entity.type
_entity.pdbx_description
1 polymer ?
#
loop_
_entity_poly.entity_id
_entity_poly.type
_entity_poly.pdbx_seq_one_letter_code
_entity_poly.pdbx_strand_id
1 'polypeptide(L)'
;KIKLVNVNNSEIDETAFGILISYPSSSGQVRNIKDYVAKCKHNGLVVITATDLLALTLIQEPGSFGVDIAIGSAQRFGVPLGFGGPHAGFIAVTEDLSRSLPGRLIGVSVDSTGRAAYRLALQTREQHIRRGKATSNICTAQVLLAVISASYAAYHGPLRLQAIATRIHKQAKSVAIMASNAGFDVKHEKFFDTVCISVGNPDQVIEDFLKNDLNIRKISDSEVSISLDETTNTDVMQRIANSLNTNLILEDVDAADIQTRSSKFLTHIHFNKYHNETAMLRWLRSLSDKDIALDRSMIPLGSCTMKLNAAAEMEPVTWPNLAGVHPFAPTTQSQGWKMIINQLQDWLCEITGYDAISLQPNAGSQGEFAGLLAIRGYHLERGEGHRNVCLIPSSAHGTNAASAVMAGMVVEVVECTDNGDVDLNDLKNKIAANKESLAGVMVTYPSTHGVFEEEISQLCELIHNAGGQVYVDGANLNALVAVAKPGKFGADVSHLNLHKTFCIPHGGGGPGVGPVAVKKHLEKFLPTHPLNMECGPTDQIVGPVSGAPYGSAGILPISWMYIKMMGANGLFDATATAILSANYIAKKLDKHFPILYKGKNGTIAHECILEIREITKTTGVTVDDIAKRLMDYGFHAPTMSFPVAGTLMIEPTESEDLTEIDRFIAAMLSIRREISEIEKGNITVEESALRHSPHTAEDIAGEWDRKYSRQEAVFPVSSLRNH
;
A
#
# COMPACT_ATOMS: atom_id res chain seq x y z
N LYS A 1 21.68 -6.56 14.54
CA LYS A 1 21.34 -6.08 15.90
C LYS A 1 21.20 -4.56 15.85
N ILE A 2 20.22 -3.97 16.54
CA ILE A 2 20.05 -2.50 16.62
C ILE A 2 20.64 -2.04 17.95
N LYS A 3 21.41 -0.95 17.93
CA LYS A 3 22.02 -0.33 19.11
C LYS A 3 21.59 1.13 19.18
N LEU A 4 21.07 1.55 20.33
CA LEU A 4 20.79 2.96 20.58
C LEU A 4 22.10 3.68 20.91
N VAL A 5 22.34 4.82 20.27
CA VAL A 5 23.56 5.62 20.45
C VAL A 5 23.21 7.08 20.70
N ASN A 6 24.03 7.77 21.50
CA ASN A 6 23.86 9.18 21.79
C ASN A 6 24.73 10.02 20.85
N VAL A 7 24.09 10.60 19.83
CA VAL A 7 24.66 11.45 18.78
C VAL A 7 25.62 12.55 19.30
N ASN A 8 25.46 13.01 20.55
CA ASN A 8 26.32 14.06 21.12
C ASN A 8 27.69 13.55 21.59
N ASN A 9 27.80 12.29 22.03
CA ASN A 9 28.97 11.77 22.75
C ASN A 9 29.40 10.33 22.36
N SER A 10 28.76 9.70 21.37
CA SER A 10 29.11 8.33 20.98
C SER A 10 30.22 8.28 19.93
N GLU A 11 31.24 7.48 20.20
CA GLU A 11 32.14 6.94 19.16
C GLU A 11 31.33 6.20 18.09
N ILE A 12 31.80 6.26 16.84
CA ILE A 12 31.17 5.52 15.75
C ILE A 12 31.53 4.05 15.90
N ASP A 13 30.52 3.18 15.91
CA ASP A 13 30.73 1.74 15.86
C ASP A 13 31.15 1.35 14.44
N GLU A 14 32.44 1.05 14.24
CA GLU A 14 33.01 0.70 12.93
C GLU A 14 32.41 -0.60 12.34
N THR A 15 31.71 -1.41 13.15
CA THR A 15 31.01 -2.61 12.66
C THR A 15 29.61 -2.32 12.11
N ALA A 16 29.10 -1.09 12.30
CA ALA A 16 27.78 -0.69 11.82
C ALA A 16 27.80 -0.41 10.31
N PHE A 17 26.77 -0.86 9.60
CA PHE A 17 26.58 -0.57 8.17
C PHE A 17 25.80 0.74 7.93
N GLY A 18 25.15 1.30 8.95
CA GLY A 18 24.36 2.51 8.84
C GLY A 18 23.80 3.02 10.16
N ILE A 19 23.22 4.21 10.12
CA ILE A 19 22.64 4.89 11.27
C ILE A 19 21.31 5.55 10.91
N LEU A 20 20.32 5.46 11.83
CA LEU A 20 19.04 6.15 11.72
C LEU A 20 18.95 7.25 12.78
N ILE A 21 18.71 8.49 12.36
CA ILE A 21 18.63 9.67 13.21
C ILE A 21 17.24 10.31 13.07
N SER A 22 16.57 10.62 14.18
CA SER A 22 15.33 11.41 14.15
C SER A 22 15.66 12.90 14.16
N TYR A 23 15.11 13.68 13.22
CA TYR A 23 15.30 15.11 13.08
C TYR A 23 13.99 15.83 12.66
N PRO A 24 13.28 16.53 13.56
CA PRO A 24 13.52 16.66 15.00
C PRO A 24 13.50 15.31 15.74
N SER A 25 14.04 15.26 16.95
CA SER A 25 13.98 14.05 17.77
C SER A 25 12.55 13.73 18.21
N SER A 26 12.32 12.49 18.69
CA SER A 26 11.04 12.11 19.30
C SER A 26 10.66 12.92 20.55
N SER A 27 11.60 13.65 21.16
CA SER A 27 11.35 14.58 22.28
C SER A 27 11.18 16.03 21.81
N GLY A 28 11.20 16.28 20.50
CA GLY A 28 11.06 17.59 19.88
C GLY A 28 12.37 18.32 19.58
N GLN A 29 13.52 17.81 20.04
CA GLN A 29 14.79 18.51 19.91
C GLN A 29 15.22 18.69 18.46
N VAL A 30 15.53 19.93 18.08
CA VAL A 30 16.21 20.26 16.81
C VAL A 30 17.72 20.34 17.09
N ARG A 31 18.46 19.33 16.64
CA ARG A 31 19.92 19.23 16.87
C ARG A 31 20.70 19.63 15.63
N ASN A 32 21.88 20.21 15.80
CA ASN A 32 22.86 20.28 14.72
C ASN A 32 23.53 18.91 14.57
N ILE A 33 23.19 18.17 13.51
CA ILE A 33 23.70 16.83 13.25
C ILE A 33 24.85 16.81 12.24
N LYS A 34 25.27 17.97 11.69
CA LYS A 34 26.22 18.07 10.57
C LYS A 34 27.53 17.33 10.83
N ASP A 35 28.18 17.61 11.95
CA ASP A 35 29.50 17.04 12.26
C ASP A 35 29.40 15.53 12.54
N TYR A 36 28.30 15.10 13.14
CA TYR A 36 28.06 13.68 13.39
C TYR A 36 27.77 12.90 12.11
N VAL A 37 26.97 13.47 11.20
CA VAL A 37 26.75 12.91 9.85
C VAL A 37 28.08 12.80 9.11
N ALA A 38 28.91 13.85 9.11
CA ALA A 38 30.23 13.82 8.48
C ALA A 38 31.13 12.71 9.06
N LYS A 39 31.14 12.52 10.38
CA LYS A 39 31.85 11.40 11.03
C LYS A 39 31.32 10.04 10.60
N CYS A 40 30.01 9.84 10.52
CA CYS A 40 29.41 8.59 10.05
C CYS A 40 29.83 8.29 8.60
N LYS A 41 29.73 9.29 7.73
CA LYS A 41 30.12 9.20 6.32
C LYS A 41 31.61 8.87 6.15
N HIS A 42 32.48 9.47 6.96
CA HIS A 42 33.92 9.17 6.95
C HIS A 42 34.22 7.70 7.29
N ASN A 43 33.38 7.07 8.13
CA ASN A 43 33.48 5.66 8.50
C ASN A 43 32.71 4.72 7.55
N GLY A 44 32.20 5.22 6.41
CA GLY A 44 31.51 4.40 5.41
C GLY A 44 30.08 3.98 5.77
N LEU A 45 29.47 4.56 6.81
CA LEU A 45 28.08 4.26 7.18
C LEU A 45 27.09 4.93 6.22
N VAL A 46 25.99 4.22 5.92
CA VAL A 46 24.80 4.83 5.31
C VAL A 46 24.05 5.65 6.37
N VAL A 47 23.83 6.93 6.11
CA VAL A 47 23.15 7.83 7.05
C VAL A 47 21.70 8.04 6.63
N ILE A 48 20.77 7.67 7.53
CA ILE A 48 19.33 7.78 7.34
C ILE A 48 18.77 8.78 8.35
N THR A 49 17.88 9.66 7.91
CA THR A 49 17.16 10.60 8.79
C THR A 49 15.66 10.39 8.70
N ALA A 50 14.99 10.14 9.82
CA ALA A 50 13.54 10.24 9.96
C ALA A 50 13.16 11.70 10.30
N THR A 51 12.34 12.33 9.47
CA THR A 51 12.07 13.77 9.52
C THR A 51 10.60 14.12 9.28
N ASP A 52 10.24 15.37 9.58
CA ASP A 52 8.90 15.93 9.39
C ASP A 52 8.89 17.00 8.29
N LEU A 53 8.01 16.85 7.28
CA LEU A 53 7.97 17.75 6.12
C LEU A 53 7.61 19.20 6.49
N LEU A 54 6.79 19.41 7.52
CA LEU A 54 6.39 20.75 7.97
C LEU A 54 7.53 21.42 8.74
N ALA A 55 8.21 20.67 9.62
CA ALA A 55 9.39 21.16 10.33
C ALA A 55 10.47 21.62 9.33
N LEU A 56 10.71 20.82 8.28
CA LEU A 56 11.67 21.13 7.23
C LEU A 56 11.34 22.38 6.42
N THR A 57 10.18 23.02 6.59
CA THR A 57 9.94 24.33 5.97
C THR A 57 10.70 25.46 6.68
N LEU A 58 11.10 25.26 7.94
CA LEU A 58 11.83 26.21 8.77
C LEU A 58 13.26 25.78 9.06
N ILE A 59 13.49 24.48 9.33
CA ILE A 59 14.80 23.96 9.72
C ILE A 59 15.59 23.44 8.52
N GLN A 60 16.91 23.52 8.61
CA GLN A 60 17.84 23.09 7.56
C GLN A 60 17.60 21.62 7.12
N GLU A 61 17.49 21.37 5.81
CA GLU A 61 17.11 20.05 5.29
C GLU A 61 18.21 18.97 5.41
N PRO A 62 17.86 17.67 5.59
CA PRO A 62 18.83 16.59 5.78
C PRO A 62 19.88 16.48 4.66
N GLY A 63 19.48 16.73 3.40
CA GLY A 63 20.39 16.66 2.26
C GLY A 63 21.58 17.62 2.35
N SER A 64 21.40 18.76 3.02
CA SER A 64 22.48 19.74 3.23
C SER A 64 23.55 19.29 4.25
N PHE A 65 23.25 18.24 5.03
CA PHE A 65 24.21 17.61 5.95
C PHE A 65 24.96 16.44 5.31
N GLY A 66 24.62 16.03 4.08
CA GLY A 66 25.17 14.84 3.44
C GLY A 66 24.49 13.52 3.86
N VAL A 67 23.24 13.60 4.34
CA VAL A 67 22.41 12.42 4.62
C VAL A 67 22.09 11.67 3.32
N ASP A 68 22.18 10.34 3.35
CA ASP A 68 21.96 9.48 2.19
C ASP A 68 20.49 9.21 1.91
N ILE A 69 19.69 9.05 2.98
CA ILE A 69 18.28 8.68 2.91
C ILE A 69 17.47 9.53 3.89
N ALA A 70 16.42 10.19 3.42
CA ALA A 70 15.44 10.87 4.27
C ALA A 70 14.09 10.14 4.19
N ILE A 71 13.51 9.81 5.34
CA ILE A 71 12.21 9.13 5.48
C ILE A 71 11.29 9.88 6.42
N GLY A 72 9.99 9.61 6.36
CA GLY A 72 9.02 10.12 7.33
C GLY A 72 7.59 9.94 6.85
N SER A 73 6.67 10.61 7.52
CA SER A 73 5.25 10.64 7.14
C SER A 73 4.89 11.97 6.50
N ALA A 74 4.08 11.92 5.44
CA ALA A 74 3.45 13.10 4.85
C ALA A 74 2.08 13.43 5.47
N GLN A 75 1.63 12.69 6.50
CA GLN A 75 0.28 12.78 7.08
C GLN A 75 -0.17 14.22 7.36
N ARG A 76 0.66 15.02 8.03
CA ARG A 76 0.27 16.37 8.44
C ARG A 76 0.13 17.37 7.30
N PHE A 77 0.40 16.96 6.06
CA PHE A 77 0.02 17.69 4.86
C PHE A 77 -1.40 17.31 4.44
N GLY A 78 -2.38 17.66 5.29
CA GLY A 78 -3.81 17.61 4.94
C GLY A 78 -4.46 16.23 4.96
N VAL A 79 -3.87 15.21 5.61
CA VAL A 79 -4.49 13.89 5.78
C VAL A 79 -4.95 13.68 7.23
N PRO A 80 -6.15 13.12 7.50
CA PRO A 80 -6.62 12.88 8.88
C PRO A 80 -5.72 11.93 9.69
N LEU A 81 -5.86 11.93 11.02
CA LEU A 81 -5.13 11.00 11.91
C LEU A 81 -5.52 9.54 11.66
N GLY A 82 -6.82 9.27 11.44
CA GLY A 82 -7.35 7.98 11.01
C GLY A 82 -7.03 6.82 11.94
N PHE A 83 -6.82 7.07 13.23
CA PHE A 83 -6.41 6.06 14.21
C PHE A 83 -5.18 5.22 13.77
N GLY A 84 -4.28 5.83 13.00
CA GLY A 84 -3.03 5.21 12.52
C GLY A 84 -2.79 5.32 11.02
N GLY A 85 -3.85 5.54 10.23
CA GLY A 85 -3.72 5.71 8.79
C GLY A 85 -5.03 5.59 8.03
N PRO A 86 -4.98 5.60 6.70
CA PRO A 86 -3.78 5.48 5.89
C PRO A 86 -3.03 6.82 5.73
N HIS A 87 -1.70 6.77 5.67
CA HIS A 87 -0.82 7.92 5.39
C HIS A 87 0.27 7.52 4.41
N ALA A 88 0.65 8.44 3.51
CA ALA A 88 1.82 8.23 2.67
C ALA A 88 3.11 8.44 3.47
N GLY A 89 3.93 7.39 3.57
CA GLY A 89 5.33 7.54 3.93
C GLY A 89 6.11 8.13 2.75
N PHE A 90 7.07 9.03 3.02
CA PHE A 90 8.02 9.47 2.01
C PHE A 90 9.38 8.81 2.23
N ILE A 91 10.08 8.59 1.12
CA ILE A 91 11.48 8.17 1.08
C ILE A 91 12.17 8.94 -0.05
N ALA A 92 13.27 9.59 0.29
CA ALA A 92 14.15 10.27 -0.66
C ALA A 92 15.57 9.75 -0.45
N VAL A 93 16.31 9.54 -1.55
CA VAL A 93 17.66 9.00 -1.54
C VAL A 93 18.57 9.85 -2.41
N THR A 94 19.88 9.77 -2.20
CA THR A 94 20.88 10.28 -3.14
C THR A 94 20.82 9.54 -4.48
N GLU A 95 21.27 10.19 -5.56
CA GLU A 95 21.20 9.63 -6.93
C GLU A 95 21.83 8.23 -7.05
N ASP A 96 22.96 8.01 -6.38
CA ASP A 96 23.69 6.73 -6.37
C ASP A 96 22.86 5.55 -5.80
N LEU A 97 21.84 5.85 -4.98
CA LEU A 97 20.95 4.86 -4.36
C LEU A 97 19.62 4.69 -5.11
N SER A 98 19.38 5.43 -6.20
CA SER A 98 18.12 5.40 -6.97
C SER A 98 17.73 3.99 -7.45
N ARG A 99 18.72 3.16 -7.82
CA ARG A 99 18.51 1.77 -8.25
C ARG A 99 18.11 0.82 -7.12
N SER A 100 18.29 1.23 -5.87
CA SER A 100 17.93 0.48 -4.67
C SER A 100 16.66 1.01 -3.99
N LEU A 101 16.03 2.04 -4.56
CA LEU A 101 14.81 2.63 -3.99
C LEU A 101 13.67 1.59 -4.00
N PRO A 102 12.97 1.40 -2.86
CA PRO A 102 11.81 0.52 -2.81
C PRO A 102 10.58 1.16 -3.47
N GLY A 103 9.73 0.33 -4.07
CA GLY A 103 8.43 0.75 -4.61
C GLY A 103 8.48 1.57 -5.90
N ARG A 104 7.33 2.17 -6.21
CA ARG A 104 7.07 2.89 -7.47
C ARG A 104 7.81 4.22 -7.53
N LEU A 105 8.27 4.58 -8.72
CA LEU A 105 8.88 5.88 -9.03
C LEU A 105 8.30 6.41 -10.35
N ILE A 106 7.83 7.64 -10.35
CA ILE A 106 7.34 8.31 -11.57
C ILE A 106 8.52 8.99 -12.26
N GLY A 107 8.65 8.78 -13.57
CA GLY A 107 9.64 9.43 -14.43
C GLY A 107 9.00 10.11 -15.63
N VAL A 108 9.66 11.16 -16.11
CA VAL A 108 9.31 11.83 -17.37
C VAL A 108 9.90 11.04 -18.54
N SER A 109 9.09 10.83 -19.57
CA SER A 109 9.44 10.22 -20.85
C SER A 109 8.82 11.06 -21.98
N VAL A 110 8.90 10.56 -23.21
CA VAL A 110 8.15 11.10 -24.35
C VAL A 110 7.12 10.10 -24.87
N ASP A 111 6.03 10.60 -25.45
CA ASP A 111 5.06 9.80 -26.22
C ASP A 111 5.51 9.61 -27.68
N SER A 112 4.68 8.98 -28.51
CA SER A 112 4.96 8.71 -29.92
C SER A 112 5.11 9.96 -30.80
N THR A 113 4.67 11.12 -30.33
CA THR A 113 4.80 12.41 -31.04
C THR A 113 5.90 13.29 -30.45
N GLY A 114 6.64 12.79 -29.46
CA GLY A 114 7.73 13.50 -28.79
C GLY A 114 7.29 14.43 -27.66
N ARG A 115 6.01 14.43 -27.27
CA ARG A 115 5.52 15.24 -26.14
C ARG A 115 5.92 14.60 -24.82
N ALA A 116 6.22 15.44 -23.82
CA ALA A 116 6.53 14.96 -22.48
C ALA A 116 5.32 14.22 -21.86
N ALA A 117 5.57 13.02 -21.34
CA ALA A 117 4.58 12.15 -20.71
C ALA A 117 5.16 11.51 -19.44
N TYR A 118 4.30 11.06 -18.54
CA TYR A 118 4.70 10.44 -17.27
C TYR A 118 4.46 8.92 -17.32
N ARG A 119 5.39 8.15 -16.75
CA ARG A 119 5.23 6.70 -16.54
C ARG A 119 5.92 6.24 -15.27
N LEU A 120 5.60 5.02 -14.82
CA LEU A 120 6.43 4.32 -13.85
C LEU A 120 7.81 4.02 -14.48
N ALA A 121 8.86 4.37 -13.76
CA ALA A 121 10.26 4.28 -14.19
C ALA A 121 11.04 3.26 -13.34
N LEU A 122 12.06 2.65 -13.95
CA LEU A 122 12.93 1.66 -13.30
C LEU A 122 12.13 0.50 -12.66
N GLN A 123 11.07 0.04 -13.32
CA GLN A 123 10.13 -0.98 -12.80
C GLN A 123 10.82 -2.32 -12.54
N THR A 124 11.99 -2.59 -13.14
CA THR A 124 12.77 -3.79 -12.86
C THR A 124 13.23 -3.91 -11.41
N ARG A 125 13.12 -2.85 -10.58
CA ARG A 125 13.35 -2.92 -9.12
C ARG A 125 12.23 -3.60 -8.35
N GLU A 126 11.03 -3.67 -8.92
CA GLU A 126 9.79 -4.04 -8.25
C GLU A 126 9.52 -5.55 -8.30
N GLN A 127 8.68 -6.01 -7.36
CA GLN A 127 8.38 -7.42 -7.12
C GLN A 127 7.85 -8.17 -8.35
N HIS A 128 7.06 -7.52 -9.21
CA HIS A 128 6.41 -8.16 -10.35
C HIS A 128 7.39 -8.57 -11.46
N ILE A 129 8.60 -7.99 -11.47
CA ILE A 129 9.68 -8.37 -12.40
C ILE A 129 10.77 -9.19 -11.67
N ARG A 130 11.23 -8.70 -10.51
CA ARG A 130 12.43 -9.28 -9.85
C ARG A 130 12.14 -10.29 -8.75
N ARG A 131 10.88 -10.48 -8.33
CA ARG A 131 10.46 -11.47 -7.32
C ARG A 131 11.37 -11.40 -6.08
N GLY A 132 11.97 -12.51 -5.64
CA GLY A 132 12.89 -12.54 -4.49
C GLY A 132 14.16 -11.68 -4.59
N LYS A 133 14.48 -11.12 -5.77
CA LYS A 133 15.60 -10.17 -5.97
C LYS A 133 15.13 -8.71 -6.04
N ALA A 134 13.86 -8.44 -5.78
CA ALA A 134 13.32 -7.08 -5.77
C ALA A 134 13.90 -6.27 -4.60
N THR A 135 13.84 -4.94 -4.72
CA THR A 135 14.32 -4.02 -3.67
C THR A 135 13.44 -4.03 -2.41
N SER A 136 12.19 -4.48 -2.54
CA SER A 136 11.20 -4.62 -1.47
C SER A 136 10.06 -5.52 -1.96
N ASN A 137 9.28 -6.08 -1.02
CA ASN A 137 8.03 -6.77 -1.30
C ASN A 137 6.85 -5.82 -1.55
N ILE A 138 7.01 -4.49 -1.44
CA ILE A 138 5.90 -3.54 -1.58
C ILE A 138 5.23 -3.64 -2.96
N CYS A 139 3.89 -3.74 -2.97
CA CYS A 139 3.07 -3.70 -4.19
C CYS A 139 2.01 -2.60 -4.09
N THR A 140 0.96 -2.77 -3.28
CA THR A 140 0.06 -1.66 -2.91
C THR A 140 0.79 -0.73 -1.95
N ALA A 141 0.72 0.58 -2.21
CA ALA A 141 1.37 1.61 -1.40
C ALA A 141 0.29 2.55 -0.82
N GLN A 142 0.46 3.87 -0.94
CA GLN A 142 -0.41 4.89 -0.34
C GLN A 142 -0.65 6.07 -1.33
N VAL A 143 -0.94 5.75 -2.59
CA VAL A 143 -0.97 6.71 -3.71
C VAL A 143 -1.99 7.82 -3.49
N LEU A 144 -3.24 7.50 -3.13
CA LEU A 144 -4.27 8.51 -2.88
C LEU A 144 -3.83 9.53 -1.82
N LEU A 145 -3.16 9.06 -0.75
CA LEU A 145 -2.73 9.93 0.35
C LEU A 145 -1.51 10.76 -0.04
N ALA A 146 -0.65 10.25 -0.92
CA ALA A 146 0.42 11.02 -1.53
C ALA A 146 -0.14 12.13 -2.44
N VAL A 147 -1.22 11.84 -3.20
CA VAL A 147 -1.93 12.84 -4.02
C VAL A 147 -2.56 13.93 -3.14
N ILE A 148 -3.20 13.57 -2.02
CA ILE A 148 -3.74 14.54 -1.05
C ILE A 148 -2.61 15.42 -0.50
N SER A 149 -1.50 14.81 -0.06
CA SER A 149 -0.35 15.55 0.49
C SER A 149 0.30 16.49 -0.53
N ALA A 150 0.43 16.05 -1.78
CA ALA A 150 0.93 16.88 -2.88
C ALA A 150 -0.03 18.03 -3.22
N SER A 151 -1.33 17.78 -3.15
CA SER A 151 -2.37 18.79 -3.37
C SER A 151 -2.40 19.83 -2.26
N TYR A 152 -2.22 19.42 -1.01
CA TYR A 152 -2.02 20.32 0.13
C TYR A 152 -0.79 21.21 -0.09
N ALA A 153 0.36 20.63 -0.47
CA ALA A 153 1.56 21.40 -0.78
C ALA A 153 1.36 22.36 -1.97
N ALA A 154 0.61 21.98 -3.00
CA ALA A 154 0.28 22.83 -4.15
C ALA A 154 -0.68 23.98 -3.78
N TYR A 155 -1.64 23.72 -2.91
CA TYR A 155 -2.61 24.72 -2.45
C TYR A 155 -1.93 25.80 -1.60
N HIS A 156 -1.09 25.39 -0.66
CA HIS A 156 -0.42 26.29 0.26
C HIS A 156 0.80 26.96 -0.38
N GLY A 157 1.59 26.23 -1.17
CA GLY A 157 2.88 26.69 -1.66
C GLY A 157 3.89 26.93 -0.51
N PRO A 158 5.15 27.27 -0.85
CA PRO A 158 6.22 27.38 0.15
C PRO A 158 5.92 28.44 1.23
N LEU A 159 5.37 29.60 0.85
CA LEU A 159 5.14 30.71 1.77
C LEU A 159 4.06 30.40 2.83
N ARG A 160 2.93 29.81 2.44
CA ARG A 160 1.86 29.50 3.41
C ARG A 160 2.22 28.30 4.28
N LEU A 161 2.97 27.33 3.74
CA LEU A 161 3.51 26.23 4.54
C LEU A 161 4.47 26.76 5.62
N GLN A 162 5.37 27.69 5.27
CA GLN A 162 6.22 28.35 6.26
C GLN A 162 5.41 29.15 7.29
N ALA A 163 4.33 29.82 6.87
CA ALA A 163 3.45 30.54 7.79
C ALA A 163 2.76 29.59 8.79
N ILE A 164 2.28 28.43 8.31
CA ILE A 164 1.69 27.37 9.16
C ILE A 164 2.73 26.86 10.16
N ALA A 165 3.91 26.47 9.68
CA ALA A 165 4.99 25.98 10.52
C ALA A 165 5.44 27.04 11.56
N THR A 166 5.57 28.29 11.15
CA THR A 166 5.96 29.41 12.04
C THR A 166 4.91 29.61 13.13
N ARG A 167 3.62 29.57 12.79
CA ARG A 167 2.53 29.69 13.77
C ARG A 167 2.59 28.58 14.81
N ILE A 168 2.73 27.32 14.37
CA ILE A 168 2.82 26.16 15.27
C ILE A 168 4.04 26.30 16.20
N HIS A 169 5.18 26.71 15.65
CA HIS A 169 6.39 26.90 16.45
C HIS A 169 6.22 28.01 17.50
N LYS A 170 5.63 29.16 17.14
CA LYS A 170 5.33 30.22 18.12
C LYS A 170 4.43 29.72 19.25
N GLN A 171 3.40 28.93 18.93
CA GLN A 171 2.53 28.30 19.93
C GLN A 171 3.32 27.35 20.84
N ALA A 172 4.19 26.52 20.28
CA ALA A 172 5.05 25.63 21.06
C ALA A 172 6.00 26.43 21.98
N LYS A 173 6.56 27.55 21.54
CA LYS A 173 7.36 28.42 22.43
C LYS A 173 6.53 29.07 23.52
N SER A 174 5.31 29.50 23.23
CA SER A 174 4.38 29.95 24.28
C SER A 174 4.13 28.85 25.31
N VAL A 175 3.97 27.59 24.89
CA VAL A 175 3.85 26.44 25.82
C VAL A 175 5.11 26.25 26.66
N ALA A 176 6.31 26.38 26.08
CA ALA A 176 7.56 26.31 26.83
C ALA A 176 7.68 27.44 27.88
N ILE A 177 7.28 28.67 27.54
CA ILE A 177 7.24 29.80 28.47
C ILE A 177 6.23 29.55 29.58
N MET A 178 5.03 29.08 29.23
CA MET A 178 3.98 28.73 30.18
C MET A 178 4.45 27.64 31.16
N ALA A 179 5.10 26.59 30.66
CA ALA A 179 5.66 25.53 31.50
C ALA A 179 6.77 26.05 32.42
N SER A 180 7.65 26.92 31.92
CA SER A 180 8.71 27.54 32.73
C SER A 180 8.13 28.44 33.84
N ASN A 181 7.09 29.22 33.53
CA ASN A 181 6.38 30.06 34.51
C ASN A 181 5.68 29.21 35.60
N ALA A 182 5.23 28.01 35.25
CA ALA A 182 4.69 27.03 36.18
C ALA A 182 5.76 26.28 37.00
N GLY A 183 7.05 26.57 36.76
CA GLY A 183 8.18 25.97 37.49
C GLY A 183 8.68 24.64 36.91
N PHE A 184 8.22 24.23 35.72
CA PHE A 184 8.75 23.06 35.03
C PHE A 184 10.04 23.39 34.26
N ASP A 185 10.96 22.42 34.22
CA ASP A 185 12.20 22.53 33.45
C ASP A 185 11.99 22.08 32.00
N VAL A 186 12.13 22.99 31.04
CA VAL A 186 12.03 22.71 29.61
C VAL A 186 13.36 22.15 29.10
N LYS A 187 13.35 20.89 28.63
CA LYS A 187 14.57 20.13 28.31
C LYS A 187 15.38 20.65 27.14
N HIS A 188 14.75 21.34 26.21
CA HIS A 188 15.35 21.68 24.92
C HIS A 188 15.21 23.17 24.65
N GLU A 189 16.33 23.81 24.36
CA GLU A 189 16.34 25.20 23.89
C GLU A 189 15.74 25.32 22.49
N LYS A 190 16.06 24.38 21.60
CA LYS A 190 15.59 24.37 20.20
C LYS A 190 14.69 23.17 19.93
N PHE A 191 13.47 23.45 19.51
CA PHE A 191 12.46 22.47 19.12
C PHE A 191 11.53 23.06 18.06
N PHE A 192 10.82 22.21 17.30
CA PHE A 192 9.85 22.68 16.32
C PHE A 192 8.47 22.88 16.96
N ASP A 193 7.71 21.81 17.13
CA ASP A 193 6.32 21.83 17.60
C ASP A 193 6.12 21.05 18.92
N THR A 194 7.17 20.40 19.41
CA THR A 194 7.09 19.46 20.52
C THR A 194 7.95 19.95 21.68
N VAL A 195 7.31 20.25 22.80
CA VAL A 195 7.95 20.72 24.03
C VAL A 195 8.09 19.55 24.99
N CYS A 196 9.32 19.25 25.42
CA CYS A 196 9.61 18.24 26.43
C CYS A 196 9.90 18.93 27.77
N ILE A 197 9.20 18.51 28.83
CA ILE A 197 9.36 19.06 30.18
C ILE A 197 9.72 17.97 31.19
N SER A 198 10.61 18.32 32.12
CA SER A 198 10.94 17.50 33.29
C SER A 198 9.84 17.64 34.33
N VAL A 199 9.36 16.53 34.87
CA VAL A 199 8.29 16.49 35.87
C VAL A 199 8.62 15.44 36.94
N GLY A 200 8.20 15.70 38.18
CA GLY A 200 8.40 14.74 39.28
C GLY A 200 7.43 13.56 39.25
N ASN A 201 6.23 13.75 38.68
CA ASN A 201 5.21 12.72 38.51
C ASN A 201 4.51 12.89 37.15
N PRO A 202 4.95 12.20 36.09
CA PRO A 202 4.35 12.27 34.76
C PRO A 202 2.87 11.92 34.73
N ASP A 203 2.44 10.95 35.53
CA ASP A 203 1.07 10.44 35.51
C ASP A 203 0.09 11.50 36.06
N GLN A 204 0.49 12.23 37.10
CA GLN A 204 -0.30 13.36 37.62
C GLN A 204 -0.45 14.47 36.58
N VAL A 205 0.63 14.83 35.86
CA VAL A 205 0.58 15.86 34.83
C VAL A 205 -0.31 15.42 33.67
N ILE A 206 -0.24 14.14 33.26
CA ILE A 206 -1.16 13.59 32.26
C ILE A 206 -2.61 13.70 32.73
N GLU A 207 -2.92 13.34 33.98
CA GLU A 207 -4.26 13.48 34.55
C GLU A 207 -4.75 14.94 34.54
N ASP A 208 -3.90 15.91 34.81
CA ASP A 208 -4.26 17.33 34.81
C ASP A 208 -4.57 17.86 33.39
N PHE A 209 -3.85 17.37 32.38
CA PHE A 209 -4.19 17.62 30.97
C PHE A 209 -5.49 16.92 30.56
N LEU A 210 -5.72 15.68 31.03
CA LEU A 210 -6.95 14.93 30.75
C LEU A 210 -8.19 15.61 31.36
N LYS A 211 -8.09 16.22 32.54
CA LYS A 211 -9.19 17.03 33.15
C LYS A 211 -9.58 18.22 32.29
N ASN A 212 -8.69 18.65 31.41
CA ASN A 212 -8.92 19.70 30.42
C ASN A 212 -9.07 19.11 29.00
N ASP A 213 -9.49 17.85 28.85
CA ASP A 213 -9.75 17.15 27.58
C ASP A 213 -8.54 17.07 26.61
N LEU A 214 -7.30 17.11 27.14
CA LEU A 214 -6.06 17.05 26.36
C LEU A 214 -5.30 15.75 26.62
N ASN A 215 -4.75 15.15 25.56
CA ASN A 215 -3.80 14.05 25.67
C ASN A 215 -2.37 14.59 25.48
N ILE A 216 -1.45 14.19 26.36
CA ILE A 216 -0.01 14.43 26.22
C ILE A 216 0.74 13.11 26.32
N ARG A 217 2.00 13.10 25.89
CA ARG A 217 2.80 11.86 25.84
C ARG A 217 3.71 11.73 27.06
N LYS A 218 3.66 10.58 27.74
CA LYS A 218 4.71 10.14 28.67
C LYS A 218 5.95 9.72 27.87
N ILE A 219 7.10 10.34 28.15
CA ILE A 219 8.38 9.94 27.54
C ILE A 219 9.12 8.94 28.44
N SER A 220 9.13 9.22 29.74
CA SER A 220 9.82 8.43 30.76
C SER A 220 9.14 8.65 32.12
N ASP A 221 9.72 8.09 33.19
CA ASP A 221 9.23 8.28 34.56
C ASP A 221 9.50 9.70 35.12
N SER A 222 10.16 10.56 34.35
CA SER A 222 10.46 11.94 34.75
C SER A 222 10.16 12.98 33.67
N GLU A 223 9.57 12.59 32.53
CA GLU A 223 9.42 13.48 31.38
C GLU A 223 8.08 13.26 30.67
N VAL A 224 7.45 14.36 30.29
CA VAL A 224 6.31 14.40 29.38
C VAL A 224 6.59 15.33 28.21
N SER A 225 5.92 15.09 27.09
CA SER A 225 5.97 15.99 25.93
C SER A 225 4.60 16.41 25.44
N ILE A 226 4.54 17.66 24.98
CA ILE A 226 3.36 18.32 24.43
C ILE A 226 3.67 18.66 22.98
N SER A 227 2.99 18.02 22.02
CA SER A 227 3.15 18.28 20.59
C SER A 227 1.98 19.11 20.08
N LEU A 228 2.30 20.21 19.41
CA LEU A 228 1.35 21.18 18.87
C LEU A 228 1.18 20.95 17.37
N ASP A 229 0.05 21.38 16.81
CA ASP A 229 -0.26 21.17 15.40
C ASP A 229 -1.11 22.30 14.80
N GLU A 230 -1.44 22.17 13.51
CA GLU A 230 -2.17 23.19 12.74
C GLU A 230 -3.55 23.54 13.34
N THR A 231 -4.17 22.60 14.07
CA THR A 231 -5.49 22.75 14.69
C THR A 231 -5.43 23.46 16.05
N THR A 232 -4.23 23.63 16.61
CA THR A 232 -4.03 24.35 17.87
C THR A 232 -4.52 25.80 17.71
N ASN A 233 -5.53 26.15 18.49
CA ASN A 233 -6.13 27.48 18.53
C ASN A 233 -6.05 28.08 19.95
N THR A 234 -6.60 29.27 20.15
CA THR A 234 -6.56 29.96 21.45
C THR A 234 -7.24 29.17 22.57
N ASP A 235 -8.32 28.44 22.28
CA ASP A 235 -9.02 27.61 23.27
C ASP A 235 -8.13 26.45 23.74
N VAL A 236 -7.48 25.75 22.80
CA VAL A 236 -6.50 24.70 23.12
C VAL A 236 -5.35 25.27 23.95
N MET A 237 -4.82 26.43 23.57
CA MET A 237 -3.75 27.10 24.34
C MET A 237 -4.19 27.47 25.75
N GLN A 238 -5.43 27.93 25.94
CA GLN A 238 -6.00 28.22 27.25
C GLN A 238 -6.12 26.95 28.11
N ARG A 239 -6.57 25.84 27.52
CA ARG A 239 -6.67 24.54 28.19
C ARG A 239 -5.30 24.00 28.59
N ILE A 240 -4.27 24.21 27.76
CA ILE A 240 -2.86 23.90 28.12
C ILE A 240 -2.41 24.77 29.30
N ALA A 241 -2.69 26.09 29.28
CA ALA A 241 -2.34 26.99 30.37
C ALA A 241 -3.00 26.57 31.70
N ASN A 242 -4.29 26.20 31.67
CA ASN A 242 -5.02 25.69 32.82
C ASN A 242 -4.41 24.39 33.35
N SER A 243 -4.04 23.47 32.44
CA SER A 243 -3.42 22.18 32.80
C SER A 243 -2.05 22.35 33.46
N LEU A 244 -1.30 23.37 33.06
CA LEU A 244 -0.02 23.76 33.65
C LEU A 244 -0.17 24.67 34.88
N ASN A 245 -1.39 25.06 35.25
CA ASN A 245 -1.69 26.02 36.32
C ASN A 245 -0.93 27.35 36.18
N THR A 246 -0.99 27.94 34.98
CA THR A 246 -0.34 29.21 34.63
C THR A 246 -1.27 30.10 33.80
N ASN A 247 -0.87 31.36 33.60
CA ASN A 247 -1.58 32.29 32.72
C ASN A 247 -1.31 31.96 31.25
N LEU A 248 -2.33 32.16 30.42
CA LEU A 248 -2.22 32.04 28.97
C LEU A 248 -1.22 33.04 28.40
N ILE A 249 -0.30 32.56 27.57
CA ILE A 249 0.67 33.39 26.82
C ILE A 249 0.34 33.30 25.32
N LEU A 250 -0.10 34.42 24.75
CA LEU A 250 -0.35 34.58 23.30
C LEU A 250 0.56 35.63 22.65
N GLU A 251 1.49 36.21 23.40
CA GLU A 251 2.35 37.30 22.93
C GLU A 251 3.16 36.92 21.69
N ASP A 252 3.67 37.92 20.97
CA ASP A 252 4.47 37.71 19.75
C ASP A 252 5.84 37.12 20.09
N VAL A 253 5.88 35.81 20.31
CA VAL A 253 7.11 35.06 20.57
C VAL A 253 7.93 34.98 19.29
N ASP A 254 9.21 35.31 19.38
CA ASP A 254 10.14 35.20 18.26
C ASP A 254 10.30 33.74 17.81
N ALA A 255 10.32 33.51 16.50
CA ALA A 255 10.47 32.21 15.86
C ALA A 255 11.83 32.06 15.14
N ALA A 256 12.71 33.06 15.19
CA ALA A 256 13.95 33.10 14.44
C ALA A 256 14.98 32.04 14.87
N ASP A 257 14.89 31.50 16.09
CA ASP A 257 15.87 30.59 16.68
C ASP A 257 15.99 29.23 15.96
N ILE A 258 14.93 28.80 15.27
CA ILE A 258 14.90 27.57 14.48
C ILE A 258 14.87 27.78 12.97
N GLN A 259 14.68 29.01 12.48
CA GLN A 259 14.62 29.35 11.05
C GLN A 259 16.01 29.26 10.41
N THR A 260 16.51 28.03 10.31
CA THR A 260 17.86 27.71 9.83
C THR A 260 17.88 27.33 8.36
N ARG A 261 16.72 27.12 7.73
CA ARG A 261 16.61 26.84 6.30
C ARG A 261 16.82 28.11 5.46
N SER A 262 17.88 28.12 4.69
CA SER A 262 18.15 29.15 3.68
C SER A 262 17.83 28.72 2.24
N SER A 263 17.65 27.42 2.00
CA SER A 263 17.34 26.86 0.69
C SER A 263 15.90 27.15 0.26
N LYS A 264 15.70 27.43 -1.03
CA LYS A 264 14.35 27.53 -1.62
C LYS A 264 13.79 26.12 -1.85
N PHE A 265 12.47 25.96 -1.74
CA PHE A 265 11.76 24.72 -2.02
C PHE A 265 10.42 25.00 -2.70
N LEU A 266 9.84 23.97 -3.34
CA LEU A 266 8.58 24.08 -4.09
C LEU A 266 8.59 25.22 -5.12
N THR A 267 9.70 25.38 -5.85
CA THR A 267 9.89 26.44 -6.85
C THR A 267 9.20 26.16 -8.18
N HIS A 268 8.75 24.92 -8.41
CA HIS A 268 8.03 24.54 -9.62
C HIS A 268 6.68 25.28 -9.71
N ILE A 269 6.24 25.60 -10.94
CA ILE A 269 5.02 26.39 -11.19
C ILE A 269 3.76 25.80 -10.54
N HIS A 270 3.66 24.47 -10.47
CA HIS A 270 2.50 23.80 -9.87
C HIS A 270 2.33 24.07 -8.37
N PHE A 271 3.37 24.48 -7.64
CA PHE A 271 3.26 24.88 -6.24
C PHE A 271 3.01 26.38 -6.06
N ASN A 272 2.89 27.13 -7.16
CA ASN A 272 2.79 28.60 -7.15
C ASN A 272 1.59 29.11 -7.97
N LYS A 273 0.71 28.21 -8.46
CA LYS A 273 -0.39 28.54 -9.40
C LYS A 273 -1.79 28.34 -8.81
N TYR A 274 -1.99 27.41 -7.87
CA TYR A 274 -3.32 26.91 -7.48
C TYR A 274 -3.75 27.35 -6.07
N HIS A 275 -3.57 28.64 -5.74
CA HIS A 275 -3.71 29.16 -4.37
C HIS A 275 -5.12 29.65 -3.97
N ASN A 276 -6.07 29.59 -4.89
CA ASN A 276 -7.47 29.83 -4.60
C ASN A 276 -8.27 28.57 -4.92
N GLU A 277 -9.42 28.43 -4.25
CA GLU A 277 -10.23 27.21 -4.30
C GLU A 277 -10.70 26.89 -5.72
N THR A 278 -11.12 27.87 -6.51
CA THR A 278 -11.54 27.65 -7.90
C THR A 278 -10.41 27.11 -8.78
N ALA A 279 -9.19 27.64 -8.64
CA ALA A 279 -8.03 27.19 -9.39
C ALA A 279 -7.60 25.78 -8.98
N MET A 280 -7.64 25.48 -7.68
CA MET A 280 -7.38 24.14 -7.14
C MET A 280 -8.41 23.13 -7.64
N LEU A 281 -9.71 23.45 -7.53
CA LEU A 281 -10.81 22.63 -8.02
C LEU A 281 -10.63 22.29 -9.51
N ARG A 282 -10.36 23.30 -10.36
CA ARG A 282 -10.14 23.10 -11.80
C ARG A 282 -8.91 22.24 -12.07
N TRP A 283 -7.83 22.42 -11.32
CA TRP A 283 -6.63 21.61 -11.49
C TRP A 283 -6.85 20.15 -11.12
N LEU A 284 -7.44 19.88 -9.95
CA LEU A 284 -7.79 18.52 -9.52
C LEU A 284 -8.73 17.85 -10.53
N ARG A 285 -9.77 18.57 -10.99
CA ARG A 285 -10.66 18.05 -12.04
C ARG A 285 -9.91 17.73 -13.33
N SER A 286 -9.01 18.62 -13.77
CA SER A 286 -8.22 18.39 -14.99
C SER A 286 -7.27 17.18 -14.91
N LEU A 287 -6.85 16.79 -13.71
CA LEU A 287 -6.08 15.56 -13.49
C LEU A 287 -7.00 14.35 -13.52
N SER A 288 -8.12 14.40 -12.77
CA SER A 288 -9.14 13.35 -12.77
C SER A 288 -9.72 13.08 -14.16
N ASP A 289 -9.82 14.10 -15.04
CA ASP A 289 -10.34 13.93 -16.39
C ASP A 289 -9.43 13.07 -17.29
N LYS A 290 -8.13 13.02 -16.98
CA LYS A 290 -7.12 12.26 -17.74
C LYS A 290 -7.04 10.79 -17.34
N ASP A 291 -7.55 10.45 -16.17
CA ASP A 291 -7.50 9.09 -15.62
C ASP A 291 -8.82 8.38 -15.87
N ILE A 292 -8.76 7.17 -16.42
CA ILE A 292 -9.92 6.27 -16.48
C ILE A 292 -10.10 5.60 -15.11
N ALA A 293 -11.33 5.60 -14.61
CA ALA A 293 -11.69 5.02 -13.32
C ALA A 293 -13.05 4.28 -13.41
N LEU A 294 -13.46 3.65 -12.31
CA LEU A 294 -14.67 2.80 -12.25
C LEU A 294 -15.98 3.57 -12.47
N ASP A 295 -15.97 4.90 -12.42
CA ASP A 295 -17.12 5.74 -12.78
C ASP A 295 -17.34 5.85 -14.31
N ARG A 296 -16.41 5.33 -15.13
CA ARG A 296 -16.48 5.38 -16.60
C ARG A 296 -16.68 4.03 -17.28
N SER A 297 -16.02 2.99 -16.76
CA SER A 297 -16.02 1.65 -17.37
C SER A 297 -15.50 0.61 -16.40
N MET A 298 -15.80 -0.66 -16.68
CA MET A 298 -15.10 -1.79 -16.09
C MET A 298 -13.59 -1.67 -16.30
N ILE A 299 -12.83 -1.99 -15.26
CA ILE A 299 -11.37 -2.11 -15.29
C ILE A 299 -11.04 -3.58 -14.95
N PRO A 300 -10.97 -4.49 -15.94
CA PRO A 300 -10.96 -5.94 -15.68
C PRO A 300 -9.57 -6.48 -15.36
N LEU A 301 -8.87 -5.86 -14.41
CA LEU A 301 -7.52 -6.25 -13.99
C LEU A 301 -7.56 -7.56 -13.19
N GLY A 302 -7.07 -8.65 -13.79
CA GLY A 302 -6.81 -9.91 -13.08
C GLY A 302 -5.96 -9.73 -11.82
N SER A 303 -6.31 -10.46 -10.77
CA SER A 303 -5.74 -10.40 -9.43
C SER A 303 -5.87 -9.04 -8.73
N CYS A 304 -6.78 -8.17 -9.18
CA CYS A 304 -7.02 -6.86 -8.55
C CYS A 304 -8.41 -6.71 -7.96
N THR A 305 -9.41 -7.48 -8.41
CA THR A 305 -10.80 -7.40 -7.96
C THR A 305 -11.31 -5.96 -7.94
N MET A 306 -11.42 -5.35 -9.12
CA MET A 306 -11.89 -3.97 -9.31
C MET A 306 -13.42 -3.84 -9.12
N LYS A 307 -13.91 -4.24 -7.93
CA LYS A 307 -15.33 -4.24 -7.57
C LYS A 307 -15.79 -2.85 -7.12
N LEU A 308 -17.11 -2.72 -6.88
CA LEU A 308 -17.71 -1.51 -6.33
C LEU A 308 -17.05 -1.09 -5.00
N ASN A 309 -16.74 0.19 -4.87
CA ASN A 309 -16.46 0.85 -3.60
C ASN A 309 -17.68 1.72 -3.25
N ALA A 310 -18.62 1.18 -2.47
CA ALA A 310 -19.93 1.81 -2.36
C ALA A 310 -19.87 3.12 -1.55
N ALA A 311 -20.65 4.13 -1.95
CA ALA A 311 -20.68 5.41 -1.25
C ALA A 311 -20.97 5.27 0.26
N ALA A 312 -21.90 4.38 0.62
CA ALA A 312 -22.23 4.07 2.01
C ALA A 312 -21.07 3.43 2.80
N GLU A 313 -20.20 2.67 2.13
CA GLU A 313 -19.01 2.07 2.76
C GLU A 313 -17.91 3.13 2.95
N MET A 314 -17.82 4.11 2.04
CA MET A 314 -16.81 5.16 2.06
C MET A 314 -17.09 6.28 3.06
N GLU A 315 -18.36 6.59 3.31
CA GLU A 315 -18.79 7.72 4.14
C GLU A 315 -18.12 7.76 5.54
N PRO A 316 -18.05 6.65 6.31
CA PRO A 316 -17.52 6.67 7.67
C PRO A 316 -16.05 7.02 7.80
N VAL A 317 -15.26 6.86 6.72
CA VAL A 317 -13.81 7.17 6.70
C VAL A 317 -13.54 8.64 7.02
N THR A 318 -14.51 9.53 6.74
CA THR A 318 -14.38 10.98 6.96
C THR A 318 -15.17 11.50 8.16
N TRP A 319 -15.82 10.62 8.94
CA TRP A 319 -16.52 11.05 10.14
C TRP A 319 -15.52 11.59 11.18
N PRO A 320 -15.71 12.81 11.71
CA PRO A 320 -14.73 13.44 12.61
C PRO A 320 -14.39 12.56 13.83
N ASN A 321 -15.37 11.87 14.40
CA ASN A 321 -15.19 11.00 15.57
C ASN A 321 -14.38 9.72 15.29
N LEU A 322 -14.17 9.36 14.01
CA LEU A 322 -13.31 8.26 13.61
C LEU A 322 -11.98 8.79 13.05
N ALA A 323 -12.05 9.72 12.09
CA ALA A 323 -10.91 10.28 11.39
C ALA A 323 -9.99 11.15 12.29
N GLY A 324 -10.54 11.73 13.37
CA GLY A 324 -9.83 12.61 14.30
C GLY A 324 -9.16 11.93 15.49
N VAL A 325 -9.22 10.59 15.60
CA VAL A 325 -8.64 9.87 16.74
C VAL A 325 -7.16 9.57 16.49
N HIS A 326 -6.30 9.94 17.44
CA HIS A 326 -4.87 9.61 17.39
C HIS A 326 -4.63 8.10 17.65
N PRO A 327 -3.74 7.41 16.92
CA PRO A 327 -3.51 5.96 17.07
C PRO A 327 -3.07 5.49 18.46
N PHE A 328 -2.52 6.40 19.26
CA PHE A 328 -2.04 6.15 20.62
C PHE A 328 -2.88 6.88 21.67
N ALA A 329 -4.11 7.27 21.34
CA ALA A 329 -5.05 7.76 22.35
C ALA A 329 -5.32 6.67 23.41
N PRO A 330 -5.59 7.03 24.68
CA PRO A 330 -6.00 6.08 25.70
C PRO A 330 -7.15 5.18 25.23
N THR A 331 -7.12 3.90 25.56
CA THR A 331 -8.08 2.92 25.02
C THR A 331 -9.52 3.20 25.47
N THR A 332 -9.71 3.91 26.58
CA THR A 332 -11.01 4.43 27.03
C THR A 332 -11.64 5.44 26.06
N GLN A 333 -10.82 6.13 25.24
CA GLN A 333 -11.27 7.10 24.24
C GLN A 333 -11.52 6.46 22.86
N SER A 334 -11.21 5.17 22.68
CA SER A 334 -11.29 4.47 21.38
C SER A 334 -12.21 3.24 21.42
N GLN A 335 -13.25 3.24 22.27
CA GLN A 335 -14.17 2.10 22.40
C GLN A 335 -14.93 1.78 21.11
N GLY A 336 -15.33 2.81 20.34
CA GLY A 336 -15.96 2.62 19.03
C GLY A 336 -15.02 1.92 18.04
N TRP A 337 -13.73 2.29 18.03
CA TRP A 337 -12.72 1.60 17.24
C TRP A 337 -12.54 0.15 17.68
N LYS A 338 -12.47 -0.10 18.99
CA LYS A 338 -12.38 -1.47 19.54
C LYS A 338 -13.54 -2.35 19.09
N MET A 339 -14.76 -1.81 19.05
CA MET A 339 -15.93 -2.53 18.55
C MET A 339 -15.79 -2.89 17.06
N ILE A 340 -15.43 -1.91 16.20
CA ILE A 340 -15.26 -2.12 14.75
C ILE A 340 -14.17 -3.16 14.49
N ILE A 341 -13.03 -3.03 15.16
CA ILE A 341 -11.88 -3.92 15.04
C ILE A 341 -12.26 -5.35 15.44
N ASN A 342 -12.85 -5.54 16.62
CA ASN A 342 -13.20 -6.87 17.12
C ASN A 342 -14.24 -7.55 16.21
N GLN A 343 -15.30 -6.85 15.83
CA GLN A 343 -16.32 -7.40 14.93
C GLN A 343 -15.74 -7.80 13.58
N LEU A 344 -14.87 -6.95 13.02
CA LEU A 344 -14.22 -7.27 11.75
C LEU A 344 -13.30 -8.49 11.88
N GLN A 345 -12.51 -8.60 12.96
CA GLN A 345 -11.70 -9.78 13.23
C GLN A 345 -12.55 -11.05 13.32
N ASP A 346 -13.64 -11.02 14.10
CA ASP A 346 -14.55 -12.15 14.28
C ASP A 346 -15.17 -12.60 12.95
N TRP A 347 -15.66 -11.66 12.14
CA TRP A 347 -16.24 -11.99 10.84
C TRP A 347 -15.21 -12.53 9.86
N LEU A 348 -13.99 -11.98 9.85
CA LEU A 348 -12.92 -12.48 9.00
C LEU A 348 -12.45 -13.89 9.43
N CYS A 349 -12.42 -14.19 10.73
CA CYS A 349 -12.19 -15.57 11.22
C CYS A 349 -13.27 -16.52 10.69
N GLU A 350 -14.56 -16.14 10.77
CA GLU A 350 -15.65 -16.96 10.27
C GLU A 350 -15.58 -17.19 8.76
N ILE A 351 -15.31 -16.14 7.97
CA ILE A 351 -15.17 -16.21 6.50
C ILE A 351 -14.04 -17.15 6.09
N THR A 352 -12.92 -17.13 6.82
CA THR A 352 -11.69 -17.82 6.42
C THR A 352 -11.50 -19.18 7.09
N GLY A 353 -12.20 -19.45 8.20
CA GLY A 353 -12.03 -20.65 9.00
C GLY A 353 -10.75 -20.68 9.83
N TYR A 354 -10.12 -19.53 10.06
CA TYR A 354 -9.00 -19.34 10.98
C TYR A 354 -9.47 -19.03 12.41
N ASP A 355 -8.53 -19.01 13.35
CA ASP A 355 -8.82 -18.86 14.78
C ASP A 355 -8.51 -17.44 15.30
N ALA A 356 -7.61 -16.71 14.64
CA ALA A 356 -7.26 -15.33 15.01
C ALA A 356 -6.87 -14.48 13.78
N ILE A 357 -7.08 -13.16 13.90
CA ILE A 357 -6.76 -12.15 12.86
C ILE A 357 -5.93 -11.03 13.49
N SER A 358 -4.85 -10.60 12.83
CA SER A 358 -4.22 -9.30 13.09
C SER A 358 -4.53 -8.33 11.95
N LEU A 359 -5.10 -7.17 12.30
CA LEU A 359 -5.36 -6.06 11.37
C LEU A 359 -4.15 -5.11 11.23
N GLN A 360 -3.01 -5.39 11.89
CA GLN A 360 -1.84 -4.52 11.87
C GLN A 360 -1.21 -4.35 10.48
N PRO A 361 -1.06 -5.38 9.63
CA PRO A 361 -0.38 -5.20 8.34
C PRO A 361 -1.21 -4.36 7.36
N ASN A 362 -0.59 -3.31 6.82
CA ASN A 362 -1.26 -2.26 6.04
C ASN A 362 -1.15 -2.43 4.51
N ALA A 363 -0.83 -3.64 4.04
CA ALA A 363 -0.87 -4.06 2.64
C ALA A 363 -0.80 -5.59 2.56
N GLY A 364 -1.21 -6.20 1.45
CA GLY A 364 -1.14 -7.66 1.28
C GLY A 364 0.28 -8.22 1.47
N SER A 365 1.28 -7.55 0.88
CA SER A 365 2.70 -7.89 1.07
C SER A 365 3.16 -7.80 2.53
N GLN A 366 2.59 -6.89 3.33
CA GLN A 366 2.88 -6.83 4.77
C GLN A 366 2.18 -7.97 5.53
N GLY A 367 1.02 -8.44 5.07
CA GLY A 367 0.35 -9.62 5.60
C GLY A 367 1.12 -10.92 5.30
N GLU A 368 1.72 -11.03 4.10
CA GLU A 368 2.69 -12.09 3.79
C GLU A 368 3.88 -12.05 4.72
N PHE A 369 4.54 -10.90 4.85
CA PHE A 369 5.68 -10.74 5.75
C PHE A 369 5.32 -11.10 7.20
N ALA A 370 4.18 -10.61 7.72
CA ALA A 370 3.69 -10.93 9.05
C ALA A 370 3.41 -12.42 9.24
N GLY A 371 2.77 -13.08 8.26
CA GLY A 371 2.48 -14.51 8.34
C GLY A 371 3.73 -15.38 8.30
N LEU A 372 4.74 -15.01 7.50
CA LEU A 372 6.02 -15.71 7.44
C LEU A 372 6.85 -15.48 8.72
N LEU A 373 6.76 -14.28 9.33
CA LEU A 373 7.33 -14.05 10.66
C LEU A 373 6.64 -14.92 11.72
N ALA A 374 5.32 -15.12 11.63
CA ALA A 374 4.60 -16.02 12.53
C ALA A 374 5.06 -17.48 12.39
N ILE A 375 5.17 -17.99 11.15
CA ILE A 375 5.73 -19.32 10.86
C ILE A 375 7.16 -19.44 11.41
N ARG A 376 8.01 -18.45 11.17
CA ARG A 376 9.38 -18.44 11.67
C ARG A 376 9.43 -18.42 13.20
N GLY A 377 8.59 -17.61 13.85
CA GLY A 377 8.46 -17.56 15.31
C GLY A 377 8.07 -18.91 15.89
N TYR A 378 7.12 -19.59 15.24
CA TYR A 378 6.69 -20.93 15.59
C TYR A 378 7.82 -21.97 15.54
N HIS A 379 8.59 -22.02 14.46
CA HIS A 379 9.75 -22.92 14.39
C HIS A 379 10.83 -22.59 15.42
N LEU A 380 11.09 -21.30 15.67
CA LEU A 380 12.06 -20.86 16.66
C LEU A 380 11.68 -21.30 18.09
N GLU A 381 10.41 -21.16 18.47
CA GLU A 381 9.94 -21.58 19.80
C GLU A 381 10.09 -23.09 20.01
N ARG A 382 9.92 -23.90 18.95
CA ARG A 382 10.13 -25.36 19.00
C ARG A 382 11.61 -25.79 18.99
N GLY A 383 12.56 -24.85 18.97
CA GLY A 383 13.98 -25.16 18.82
C GLY A 383 14.40 -25.57 17.40
N GLU A 384 13.53 -25.35 16.41
CA GLU A 384 13.72 -25.72 15.01
C GLU A 384 14.04 -24.50 14.13
N GLY A 385 14.74 -23.51 14.67
CA GLY A 385 15.11 -22.28 13.93
C GLY A 385 15.98 -22.50 12.69
N HIS A 386 16.48 -23.71 12.47
CA HIS A 386 17.17 -24.12 11.25
C HIS A 386 16.21 -24.36 10.07
N ARG A 387 14.90 -24.49 10.32
CA ARG A 387 13.86 -24.55 9.29
C ARG A 387 13.65 -23.16 8.69
N ASN A 388 14.24 -22.92 7.53
CA ASN A 388 14.21 -21.63 6.84
C ASN A 388 13.91 -21.73 5.34
N VAL A 389 13.65 -22.91 4.78
CA VAL A 389 13.29 -23.07 3.36
C VAL A 389 11.78 -22.86 3.18
N CYS A 390 11.43 -21.95 2.27
CA CYS A 390 10.06 -21.66 1.85
C CYS A 390 9.88 -22.09 0.39
N LEU A 391 9.01 -23.06 0.16
CA LEU A 391 8.64 -23.53 -1.17
C LEU A 391 7.61 -22.57 -1.79
N ILE A 392 7.82 -22.17 -3.04
CA ILE A 392 6.93 -21.21 -3.73
C ILE A 392 6.71 -21.67 -5.18
N PRO A 393 5.46 -21.92 -5.62
CA PRO A 393 5.16 -22.23 -7.01
C PRO A 393 5.63 -21.16 -7.98
N SER A 394 6.06 -21.56 -9.17
CA SER A 394 6.53 -20.64 -10.21
C SER A 394 5.45 -19.66 -10.68
N SER A 395 4.17 -20.00 -10.50
CA SER A 395 2.99 -19.18 -10.76
C SER A 395 2.69 -18.11 -9.70
N ALA A 396 3.26 -18.21 -8.50
CA ALA A 396 2.93 -17.34 -7.37
C ALA A 396 3.27 -15.86 -7.65
N HIS A 397 2.53 -14.95 -7.01
CA HIS A 397 2.78 -13.52 -7.14
C HIS A 397 4.22 -13.15 -6.71
N GLY A 398 4.77 -12.10 -7.31
CA GLY A 398 6.17 -11.70 -7.07
C GLY A 398 6.44 -11.27 -5.62
N THR A 399 5.40 -10.83 -4.90
CA THR A 399 5.45 -10.48 -3.48
C THR A 399 5.82 -11.67 -2.61
N ASN A 400 5.32 -12.88 -2.91
CA ASN A 400 5.54 -14.07 -2.08
C ASN A 400 7.04 -14.33 -1.87
N ALA A 401 7.80 -14.38 -2.96
CA ALA A 401 9.25 -14.59 -2.90
C ALA A 401 9.98 -13.42 -2.25
N ALA A 402 9.56 -12.18 -2.50
CA ALA A 402 10.17 -11.01 -1.86
C ALA A 402 9.92 -10.98 -0.34
N SER A 403 8.70 -11.30 0.10
CA SER A 403 8.29 -11.40 1.50
C SER A 403 9.03 -12.53 2.23
N ALA A 404 9.23 -13.68 1.60
CA ALA A 404 10.00 -14.79 2.16
C ALA A 404 11.47 -14.43 2.38
N VAL A 405 12.13 -13.83 1.39
CA VAL A 405 13.50 -13.33 1.54
C VAL A 405 13.58 -12.27 2.65
N MET A 406 12.62 -11.34 2.69
CA MET A 406 12.56 -10.30 3.73
C MET A 406 12.36 -10.88 5.14
N ALA A 407 11.63 -12.00 5.28
CA ALA A 407 11.47 -12.76 6.52
C ALA A 407 12.71 -13.61 6.90
N GLY A 408 13.76 -13.59 6.08
CA GLY A 408 14.99 -14.34 6.30
C GLY A 408 14.91 -15.81 5.89
N MET A 409 13.98 -16.16 5.00
CA MET A 409 13.82 -17.51 4.45
C MET A 409 14.60 -17.68 3.14
N VAL A 410 14.97 -18.92 2.83
CA VAL A 410 15.53 -19.34 1.55
C VAL A 410 14.37 -19.77 0.65
N VAL A 411 14.20 -19.11 -0.49
CA VAL A 411 13.15 -19.44 -1.45
C VAL A 411 13.61 -20.56 -2.37
N GLU A 412 12.80 -21.60 -2.50
CA GLU A 412 12.96 -22.62 -3.52
C GLU A 412 11.69 -22.73 -4.37
N VAL A 413 11.87 -22.69 -5.69
CA VAL A 413 10.76 -22.70 -6.64
C VAL A 413 10.26 -24.13 -6.82
N VAL A 414 8.93 -24.28 -6.81
CA VAL A 414 8.23 -25.51 -7.22
C VAL A 414 7.65 -25.27 -8.61
N GLU A 415 7.85 -26.23 -9.52
CA GLU A 415 7.33 -26.11 -10.88
C GLU A 415 5.80 -26.25 -10.94
N CYS A 416 5.23 -25.77 -12.05
CA CYS A 416 3.82 -25.98 -12.38
C CYS A 416 3.73 -26.95 -13.56
N THR A 417 2.64 -27.72 -13.62
CA THR A 417 2.33 -28.59 -14.75
C THR A 417 1.94 -27.78 -15.99
N ASP A 418 1.85 -28.43 -17.16
CA ASP A 418 1.38 -27.78 -18.40
C ASP A 418 -0.04 -27.21 -18.30
N ASN A 419 -0.86 -27.74 -17.39
CA ASN A 419 -2.21 -27.24 -17.10
C ASN A 419 -2.22 -26.09 -16.09
N GLY A 420 -1.06 -25.66 -15.59
CA GLY A 420 -0.89 -24.54 -14.68
C GLY A 420 -1.04 -24.88 -13.19
N ASP A 421 -1.37 -26.12 -12.83
CA ASP A 421 -1.46 -26.57 -11.43
C ASP A 421 -0.06 -26.74 -10.82
N VAL A 422 0.07 -26.72 -9.48
CA VAL A 422 1.33 -27.05 -8.81
C VAL A 422 1.74 -28.49 -9.12
N ASP A 423 3.00 -28.71 -9.55
CA ASP A 423 3.49 -30.07 -9.78
C ASP A 423 3.76 -30.78 -8.44
N LEU A 424 2.84 -31.68 -8.05
CA LEU A 424 2.99 -32.44 -6.81
C LEU A 424 4.19 -33.39 -6.80
N ASN A 425 4.70 -33.84 -7.95
CA ASN A 425 5.90 -34.67 -8.00
C ASN A 425 7.14 -33.83 -7.73
N ASP A 426 7.25 -32.66 -8.36
CA ASP A 426 8.33 -31.72 -8.04
C ASP A 426 8.24 -31.28 -6.57
N LEU A 427 7.03 -30.95 -6.07
CA LEU A 427 6.81 -30.63 -4.66
C LEU A 427 7.36 -31.72 -3.72
N LYS A 428 7.02 -33.00 -3.98
CA LYS A 428 7.54 -34.13 -3.17
C LYS A 428 9.06 -34.22 -3.23
N ASN A 429 9.67 -33.98 -4.39
CA ASN A 429 11.12 -33.96 -4.54
C ASN A 429 11.75 -32.81 -3.75
N LYS A 430 11.17 -31.61 -3.80
CA LYS A 430 11.61 -30.44 -3.03
C LYS A 430 11.48 -30.64 -1.53
N ILE A 431 10.37 -31.24 -1.09
CA ILE A 431 10.17 -31.64 0.32
C ILE A 431 11.25 -32.63 0.74
N ALA A 432 11.51 -33.67 -0.05
CA ALA A 432 12.53 -34.67 0.28
C ALA A 432 13.94 -34.06 0.35
N ALA A 433 14.28 -33.14 -0.55
CA ALA A 433 15.56 -32.45 -0.57
C ALA A 433 15.77 -31.50 0.64
N ASN A 434 14.68 -30.97 1.21
CA ASN A 434 14.72 -29.95 2.26
C ASN A 434 14.07 -30.39 3.58
N LYS A 435 13.87 -31.69 3.81
CA LYS A 435 13.06 -32.20 4.93
C LYS A 435 13.41 -31.60 6.30
N GLU A 436 14.70 -31.45 6.59
CA GLU A 436 15.19 -30.90 7.85
C GLU A 436 15.12 -29.36 7.90
N SER A 437 15.20 -28.68 6.74
CA SER A 437 15.22 -27.22 6.63
C SER A 437 13.89 -26.60 6.20
N LEU A 438 12.86 -27.40 5.90
CA LEU A 438 11.56 -26.93 5.43
C LEU A 438 10.84 -26.16 6.53
N ALA A 439 10.62 -24.87 6.29
CA ALA A 439 9.76 -24.01 7.11
C ALA A 439 8.31 -24.06 6.61
N GLY A 440 8.09 -24.09 5.29
CA GLY A 440 6.73 -24.12 4.77
C GLY A 440 6.63 -23.93 3.27
N VAL A 441 5.39 -23.70 2.83
CA VAL A 441 5.05 -23.36 1.44
C VAL A 441 4.22 -22.08 1.41
N MET A 442 4.36 -21.28 0.35
CA MET A 442 3.39 -20.25 -0.01
C MET A 442 2.69 -20.66 -1.31
N VAL A 443 1.37 -20.84 -1.26
CA VAL A 443 0.53 -21.10 -2.44
C VAL A 443 -0.57 -20.05 -2.54
N THR A 444 -1.19 -19.91 -3.71
CA THR A 444 -2.37 -19.04 -3.91
C THR A 444 -3.55 -19.92 -4.26
N TYR A 445 -4.71 -19.68 -3.64
CA TYR A 445 -5.91 -20.47 -3.94
C TYR A 445 -7.17 -19.58 -4.05
N PRO A 446 -7.92 -19.65 -5.17
CA PRO A 446 -7.56 -20.29 -6.44
C PRO A 446 -6.24 -19.75 -6.99
N SER A 447 -5.57 -20.55 -7.82
CA SER A 447 -4.23 -20.19 -8.30
C SER A 447 -4.25 -18.86 -9.08
N THR A 448 -3.09 -18.25 -9.27
CA THR A 448 -2.92 -17.05 -10.11
C THR A 448 -3.26 -17.31 -11.58
N HIS A 449 -3.49 -18.56 -11.97
CA HIS A 449 -3.98 -18.96 -13.28
C HIS A 449 -5.52 -18.89 -13.39
N GLY A 450 -6.23 -18.57 -12.31
CA GLY A 450 -7.69 -18.45 -12.29
C GLY A 450 -8.41 -19.80 -12.25
N VAL A 451 -7.78 -20.84 -11.69
CA VAL A 451 -8.35 -22.20 -11.62
C VAL A 451 -8.34 -22.75 -10.19
N PHE A 452 -9.34 -23.58 -9.88
CA PHE A 452 -9.39 -24.34 -8.63
C PHE A 452 -8.57 -25.63 -8.79
N GLU A 453 -7.46 -25.74 -8.05
CA GLU A 453 -6.66 -26.96 -7.99
C GLU A 453 -7.37 -28.04 -7.15
N GLU A 454 -7.55 -29.24 -7.72
CA GLU A 454 -8.28 -30.33 -7.05
C GLU A 454 -7.53 -30.91 -5.84
N GLU A 455 -6.21 -30.73 -5.78
CA GLU A 455 -5.33 -31.42 -4.83
C GLU A 455 -4.79 -30.51 -3.71
N ILE A 456 -5.40 -29.34 -3.49
CA ILE A 456 -4.90 -28.35 -2.49
C ILE A 456 -4.80 -28.93 -1.08
N SER A 457 -5.76 -29.73 -0.63
CA SER A 457 -5.71 -30.36 0.69
C SER A 457 -4.57 -31.39 0.81
N GLN A 458 -4.28 -32.11 -0.28
CA GLN A 458 -3.18 -33.06 -0.34
C GLN A 458 -1.83 -32.34 -0.32
N LEU A 459 -1.71 -31.20 -1.00
CA LEU A 459 -0.54 -30.33 -0.91
C LEU A 459 -0.29 -29.88 0.53
N CYS A 460 -1.34 -29.42 1.24
CA CYS A 460 -1.23 -29.04 2.64
C CYS A 460 -0.73 -30.20 3.50
N GLU A 461 -1.32 -31.39 3.34
CA GLU A 461 -0.95 -32.59 4.09
C GLU A 461 0.51 -32.99 3.86
N LEU A 462 1.01 -32.92 2.62
CA LEU A 462 2.41 -33.23 2.30
C LEU A 462 3.39 -32.29 3.04
N ILE A 463 3.07 -31.00 3.13
CA ILE A 463 3.88 -30.00 3.83
C ILE A 463 3.85 -30.22 5.34
N HIS A 464 2.66 -30.47 5.90
CA HIS A 464 2.50 -30.76 7.33
C HIS A 464 3.23 -32.04 7.75
N ASN A 465 3.14 -33.10 6.95
CA ASN A 465 3.85 -34.37 7.19
C ASN A 465 5.38 -34.20 7.16
N ALA A 466 5.89 -33.17 6.47
CA ALA A 466 7.30 -32.81 6.46
C ALA A 466 7.70 -31.81 7.56
N GLY A 467 6.78 -31.41 8.43
CA GLY A 467 7.01 -30.51 9.55
C GLY A 467 6.95 -29.01 9.21
N GLY A 468 6.61 -28.66 7.97
CA GLY A 468 6.44 -27.29 7.52
C GLY A 468 5.05 -26.71 7.83
N GLN A 469 4.85 -25.45 7.47
CA GLN A 469 3.58 -24.72 7.58
C GLN A 469 3.06 -24.28 6.21
N VAL A 470 1.75 -24.11 6.09
CA VAL A 470 1.09 -23.75 4.83
C VAL A 470 0.58 -22.31 4.88
N TYR A 471 1.21 -21.47 4.08
CA TYR A 471 0.73 -20.12 3.81
C TYR A 471 -0.12 -20.13 2.53
N VAL A 472 -1.39 -19.71 2.64
CA VAL A 472 -2.26 -19.49 1.48
C VAL A 472 -2.45 -17.99 1.26
N ASP A 473 -1.95 -17.48 0.14
CA ASP A 473 -2.22 -16.14 -0.34
C ASP A 473 -3.72 -15.96 -0.63
N GLY A 474 -4.37 -15.07 0.13
CA GLY A 474 -5.80 -14.79 0.04
C GLY A 474 -6.14 -13.62 -0.86
N ALA A 475 -5.25 -13.19 -1.76
CA ALA A 475 -5.58 -12.19 -2.78
C ALA A 475 -6.78 -12.60 -3.65
N ASN A 476 -6.96 -13.90 -3.89
CA ASN A 476 -8.02 -14.47 -4.70
C ASN A 476 -9.25 -14.93 -3.89
N LEU A 477 -9.41 -14.43 -2.65
CA LEU A 477 -10.52 -14.82 -1.78
C LEU A 477 -11.91 -14.46 -2.36
N ASN A 478 -12.00 -13.57 -3.36
CA ASN A 478 -13.28 -13.25 -4.01
C ASN A 478 -13.97 -14.45 -4.67
N ALA A 479 -13.21 -15.53 -4.95
CA ALA A 479 -13.75 -16.80 -5.43
C ALA A 479 -14.12 -17.79 -4.31
N LEU A 480 -13.92 -17.44 -3.04
CA LEU A 480 -14.04 -18.35 -1.90
C LEU A 480 -15.01 -17.88 -0.82
N VAL A 481 -15.24 -16.57 -0.67
CA VAL A 481 -16.06 -16.05 0.44
C VAL A 481 -17.43 -16.75 0.48
N ALA A 482 -17.77 -17.29 1.65
CA ALA A 482 -19.00 -18.07 1.88
C ALA A 482 -19.17 -19.36 1.05
N VAL A 483 -18.13 -19.79 0.31
CA VAL A 483 -18.11 -21.05 -0.47
C VAL A 483 -17.11 -22.05 0.12
N ALA A 484 -15.88 -21.61 0.39
CA ALA A 484 -14.82 -22.44 0.94
C ALA A 484 -13.94 -21.63 1.89
N LYS A 485 -13.34 -22.31 2.88
CA LYS A 485 -12.59 -21.67 3.96
C LYS A 485 -11.15 -22.16 3.97
N PRO A 486 -10.13 -21.31 3.72
CA PRO A 486 -8.72 -21.72 3.75
C PRO A 486 -8.31 -22.53 4.98
N GLY A 487 -8.71 -22.08 6.17
CA GLY A 487 -8.41 -22.79 7.40
C GLY A 487 -9.09 -24.17 7.52
N LYS A 488 -10.03 -24.53 6.65
CA LYS A 488 -10.69 -25.86 6.66
C LYS A 488 -10.05 -26.86 5.70
N PHE A 489 -9.29 -26.40 4.70
CA PHE A 489 -8.61 -27.28 3.73
C PHE A 489 -7.10 -27.41 3.98
N GLY A 490 -6.61 -26.99 5.15
CA GLY A 490 -5.24 -27.25 5.60
C GLY A 490 -4.30 -26.04 5.61
N ALA A 491 -4.80 -24.83 5.34
CA ALA A 491 -3.99 -23.62 5.49
C ALA A 491 -3.77 -23.27 6.97
N ASP A 492 -2.55 -22.88 7.33
CA ASP A 492 -2.18 -22.43 8.69
C ASP A 492 -2.26 -20.92 8.84
N VAL A 493 -1.97 -20.19 7.76
CA VAL A 493 -1.95 -18.73 7.72
C VAL A 493 -2.30 -18.20 6.34
N SER A 494 -3.03 -17.09 6.29
CA SER A 494 -3.29 -16.32 5.07
C SER A 494 -3.20 -14.83 5.35
N HIS A 495 -2.82 -14.05 4.34
CA HIS A 495 -3.25 -12.66 4.32
C HIS A 495 -4.54 -12.51 3.50
N LEU A 496 -5.26 -11.42 3.74
CA LEU A 496 -6.41 -11.00 2.94
C LEU A 496 -6.14 -9.64 2.32
N ASN A 497 -6.61 -9.36 1.11
CA ASN A 497 -6.59 -8.00 0.56
C ASN A 497 -7.94 -7.33 0.75
N LEU A 498 -8.08 -6.51 1.80
CA LEU A 498 -9.34 -5.76 2.01
C LEU A 498 -9.63 -4.77 0.86
N HIS A 499 -8.59 -4.33 0.17
CA HIS A 499 -8.65 -3.46 -1.00
C HIS A 499 -8.84 -4.19 -2.33
N LYS A 500 -9.15 -5.48 -2.27
CA LYS A 500 -9.62 -6.29 -3.39
C LYS A 500 -10.99 -6.86 -3.02
N THR A 501 -10.99 -7.89 -2.19
CA THR A 501 -12.20 -8.66 -1.86
C THR A 501 -13.22 -7.88 -1.02
N PHE A 502 -12.79 -6.92 -0.20
CA PHE A 502 -13.65 -6.25 0.80
C PHE A 502 -13.75 -4.73 0.62
N CYS A 503 -13.78 -4.30 -0.64
CA CYS A 503 -14.22 -2.98 -1.10
C CYS A 503 -13.41 -1.75 -0.69
N ILE A 504 -12.28 -1.87 0.02
CA ILE A 504 -11.38 -0.70 0.20
C ILE A 504 -10.94 -0.23 -1.20
N PRO A 505 -11.03 1.07 -1.53
CA PRO A 505 -10.75 1.55 -2.87
C PRO A 505 -9.27 1.43 -3.21
N HIS A 506 -8.98 1.09 -4.46
CA HIS A 506 -7.61 0.91 -4.96
C HIS A 506 -6.79 2.20 -4.95
N GLY A 507 -7.43 3.38 -5.00
CA GLY A 507 -6.79 4.68 -4.80
C GLY A 507 -5.64 5.02 -5.77
N GLY A 508 -5.65 4.47 -6.98
CA GLY A 508 -4.55 4.62 -7.95
C GLY A 508 -3.27 3.85 -7.59
N GLY A 509 -3.36 2.90 -6.64
CA GLY A 509 -2.23 2.08 -6.16
C GLY A 509 -1.99 2.15 -4.65
N GLY A 510 -3.02 2.49 -3.88
CA GLY A 510 -3.03 2.57 -2.43
C GLY A 510 -4.01 3.63 -1.92
N PRO A 511 -4.70 3.40 -0.79
CA PRO A 511 -4.26 2.55 0.32
C PRO A 511 -4.65 1.07 0.20
N GLY A 512 -4.03 0.25 1.04
CA GLY A 512 -4.47 -1.12 1.31
C GLY A 512 -4.51 -1.42 2.80
N VAL A 513 -5.13 -2.55 3.12
CA VAL A 513 -4.99 -3.27 4.40
C VAL A 513 -4.82 -4.74 4.05
N GLY A 514 -3.88 -5.40 4.72
CA GLY A 514 -3.53 -6.80 4.52
C GLY A 514 -3.63 -7.64 5.78
N PRO A 515 -4.82 -7.83 6.39
CA PRO A 515 -4.95 -8.60 7.62
C PRO A 515 -4.31 -9.97 7.48
N VAL A 516 -3.63 -10.43 8.52
CA VAL A 516 -3.09 -11.78 8.59
C VAL A 516 -3.96 -12.64 9.51
N ALA A 517 -4.45 -13.74 8.97
CA ALA A 517 -5.32 -14.71 9.60
C ALA A 517 -4.52 -15.98 9.89
N VAL A 518 -4.65 -16.54 11.09
CA VAL A 518 -3.84 -17.68 11.53
C VAL A 518 -4.64 -18.73 12.28
N LYS A 519 -4.16 -19.97 12.20
CA LYS A 519 -4.58 -21.06 13.09
C LYS A 519 -4.11 -20.86 14.52
N LYS A 520 -4.78 -21.53 15.45
CA LYS A 520 -4.58 -21.38 16.89
C LYS A 520 -3.14 -21.48 17.34
N HIS A 521 -2.35 -22.40 16.77
CA HIS A 521 -0.94 -22.59 17.14
C HIS A 521 -0.02 -21.46 16.68
N LEU A 522 -0.45 -20.63 15.74
CA LEU A 522 0.30 -19.46 15.25
C LEU A 522 -0.17 -18.14 15.89
N GLU A 523 -1.28 -18.14 16.63
CA GLU A 523 -1.87 -16.92 17.24
C GLU A 523 -0.85 -16.14 18.07
N LYS A 524 -0.06 -16.84 18.89
CA LYS A 524 0.97 -16.26 19.77
C LYS A 524 2.08 -15.47 19.03
N PHE A 525 2.21 -15.68 17.72
CA PHE A 525 3.23 -15.06 16.88
C PHE A 525 2.66 -13.99 15.95
N LEU A 526 1.40 -13.59 16.14
CA LEU A 526 0.86 -12.42 15.45
C LEU A 526 1.60 -11.14 15.87
N PRO A 527 1.70 -10.13 14.98
CA PRO A 527 2.37 -8.88 15.30
C PRO A 527 1.75 -8.17 16.51
N THR A 528 2.62 -7.61 17.35
CA THR A 528 2.29 -6.79 18.52
C THR A 528 2.71 -5.33 18.30
N HIS A 529 2.41 -4.40 19.23
CA HIS A 529 2.89 -3.03 19.13
C HIS A 529 3.39 -2.47 20.47
N PRO A 530 4.62 -1.92 20.55
CA PRO A 530 5.23 -1.52 21.83
C PRO A 530 4.53 -0.36 22.53
N LEU A 531 3.76 0.45 21.79
CA LEU A 531 2.98 1.57 22.33
C LEU A 531 1.50 1.22 22.58
N ASN A 532 1.07 -0.02 22.34
CA ASN A 532 -0.29 -0.47 22.62
C ASN A 532 -0.28 -1.95 23.01
N MET A 533 -0.37 -2.22 24.31
CA MET A 533 -0.35 -3.58 24.87
C MET A 533 -1.61 -4.40 24.57
N GLU A 534 -2.71 -3.77 24.13
CA GLU A 534 -3.92 -4.47 23.68
C GLU A 534 -3.82 -4.94 22.21
N CYS A 535 -2.73 -4.60 21.52
CA CYS A 535 -2.49 -5.00 20.13
C CYS A 535 -1.76 -6.35 20.04
N GLY A 536 -2.47 -7.35 19.53
CA GLY A 536 -1.92 -8.69 19.31
C GLY A 536 -1.79 -9.49 20.61
N PRO A 537 -1.05 -10.60 20.58
CA PRO A 537 -0.79 -11.44 21.75
C PRO A 537 -0.01 -10.69 22.84
N THR A 538 -0.20 -11.10 24.09
CA THR A 538 0.55 -10.54 25.24
C THR A 538 2.04 -10.86 25.17
N ASP A 539 2.35 -12.04 24.63
CA ASP A 539 3.72 -12.53 24.49
C ASP A 539 4.29 -11.90 23.21
N GLN A 540 5.06 -10.82 23.37
CA GLN A 540 5.62 -10.02 22.26
C GLN A 540 6.77 -10.74 21.53
N ILE A 541 6.49 -11.92 20.97
CA ILE A 541 7.48 -12.74 20.27
C ILE A 541 7.82 -12.12 18.92
N VAL A 542 6.79 -11.71 18.17
CA VAL A 542 6.94 -10.98 16.91
C VAL A 542 6.64 -9.50 17.17
N GLY A 543 7.61 -8.65 16.82
CA GLY A 543 7.50 -7.21 16.94
C GLY A 543 6.54 -6.59 15.91
N PRO A 544 6.41 -5.25 15.90
CA PRO A 544 5.52 -4.55 14.98
C PRO A 544 5.98 -4.66 13.53
N VAL A 545 5.02 -4.83 12.61
CA VAL A 545 5.21 -4.80 11.15
C VAL A 545 4.69 -3.51 10.50
N SER A 546 3.97 -2.69 11.28
CA SER A 546 3.43 -1.38 10.88
C SER A 546 3.72 -0.34 11.96
N GLY A 547 3.76 0.94 11.60
CA GLY A 547 4.02 2.05 12.53
C GLY A 547 2.88 2.39 13.49
N ALA A 548 1.69 1.81 13.30
CA ALA A 548 0.52 1.96 14.15
C ALA A 548 -0.06 0.59 14.51
N PRO A 549 -0.76 0.44 15.67
CA PRO A 549 -1.14 -0.86 16.21
C PRO A 549 -2.10 -1.63 15.30
N TYR A 550 -3.00 -0.93 14.62
CA TYR A 550 -3.98 -1.51 13.70
C TYR A 550 -3.78 -1.01 12.26
N GLY A 551 -2.54 -0.66 11.91
CA GLY A 551 -2.17 -0.18 10.57
C GLY A 551 -3.00 1.04 10.14
N SER A 552 -3.63 0.93 8.97
CA SER A 552 -4.53 1.96 8.42
C SER A 552 -5.96 1.80 8.97
N ALA A 553 -6.14 1.97 10.28
CA ALA A 553 -7.43 1.73 10.93
C ALA A 553 -8.58 2.57 10.34
N GLY A 554 -8.29 3.80 9.88
CA GLY A 554 -9.25 4.75 9.33
C GLY A 554 -10.07 4.25 8.15
N ILE A 555 -9.63 3.20 7.45
CA ILE A 555 -10.33 2.59 6.30
C ILE A 555 -10.92 1.21 6.58
N LEU A 556 -10.76 0.66 7.79
CA LEU A 556 -11.44 -0.57 8.21
C LEU A 556 -12.98 -0.47 8.18
N PRO A 557 -13.62 0.69 8.47
CA PRO A 557 -15.07 0.81 8.37
C PRO A 557 -15.65 0.43 7.01
N ILE A 558 -14.88 0.57 5.92
CA ILE A 558 -15.32 0.22 4.56
C ILE A 558 -15.65 -1.28 4.49
N SER A 559 -14.69 -2.14 4.85
CA SER A 559 -14.89 -3.58 4.85
C SER A 559 -15.89 -4.04 5.91
N TRP A 560 -15.94 -3.35 7.06
CA TRP A 560 -16.95 -3.59 8.08
C TRP A 560 -18.37 -3.33 7.54
N MET A 561 -18.57 -2.20 6.85
CA MET A 561 -19.85 -1.85 6.22
C MET A 561 -20.24 -2.86 5.14
N TYR A 562 -19.31 -3.24 4.26
CA TYR A 562 -19.55 -4.24 3.22
C TYR A 562 -20.05 -5.57 3.82
N ILE A 563 -19.29 -6.16 4.75
CA ILE A 563 -19.65 -7.44 5.38
C ILE A 563 -20.99 -7.32 6.10
N LYS A 564 -21.22 -6.21 6.82
CA LYS A 564 -22.44 -5.99 7.59
C LYS A 564 -23.68 -5.85 6.71
N MET A 565 -23.58 -5.13 5.59
CA MET A 565 -24.69 -4.91 4.67
C MET A 565 -25.00 -6.13 3.80
N MET A 566 -23.96 -6.83 3.34
CA MET A 566 -24.13 -8.01 2.50
C MET A 566 -24.67 -9.20 3.28
N GLY A 567 -24.18 -9.42 4.50
CA GLY A 567 -24.45 -10.64 5.26
C GLY A 567 -23.98 -11.91 4.52
N ALA A 568 -24.22 -13.09 5.11
CA ALA A 568 -23.71 -14.34 4.54
C ALA A 568 -24.24 -14.63 3.12
N ASN A 569 -25.55 -14.41 2.89
CA ASN A 569 -26.17 -14.68 1.59
C ASN A 569 -25.65 -13.71 0.51
N GLY A 570 -25.57 -12.41 0.80
CA GLY A 570 -25.04 -11.44 -0.16
C GLY A 570 -23.57 -11.71 -0.49
N LEU A 571 -22.77 -12.12 0.49
CA LEU A 571 -21.37 -12.50 0.26
C LEU A 571 -21.24 -13.78 -0.60
N PHE A 572 -22.15 -14.75 -0.44
CA PHE A 572 -22.24 -15.92 -1.32
C PHE A 572 -22.62 -15.51 -2.75
N ASP A 573 -23.67 -14.69 -2.89
CA ASP A 573 -24.14 -14.23 -4.20
C ASP A 573 -23.07 -13.41 -4.94
N ALA A 574 -22.30 -12.59 -4.22
CA ALA A 574 -21.16 -11.86 -4.76
C ALA A 574 -20.11 -12.84 -5.32
N THR A 575 -19.69 -13.83 -4.53
CA THR A 575 -18.70 -14.84 -4.96
C THR A 575 -19.21 -15.65 -6.17
N ALA A 576 -20.46 -16.11 -6.13
CA ALA A 576 -21.06 -16.86 -7.21
C ALA A 576 -21.16 -16.03 -8.51
N THR A 577 -21.52 -14.75 -8.39
CA THR A 577 -21.63 -13.83 -9.54
C THR A 577 -20.26 -13.51 -10.13
N ALA A 578 -19.22 -13.30 -9.30
CA ALA A 578 -17.86 -13.08 -9.79
C ALA A 578 -17.36 -14.27 -10.64
N ILE A 579 -17.59 -15.50 -10.18
CA ILE A 579 -17.25 -16.73 -10.92
C ILE A 579 -18.10 -16.84 -12.19
N LEU A 580 -19.40 -16.54 -12.12
CA LEU A 580 -20.31 -16.58 -13.26
C LEU A 580 -19.89 -15.59 -14.36
N SER A 581 -19.61 -14.34 -14.00
CA SER A 581 -19.20 -13.27 -14.92
C SER A 581 -17.89 -13.63 -15.62
N ALA A 582 -16.91 -14.15 -14.89
CA ALA A 582 -15.65 -14.60 -15.47
C ALA A 582 -15.87 -15.74 -16.47
N ASN A 583 -16.63 -16.78 -16.08
CA ASN A 583 -16.93 -17.91 -16.96
C ASN A 583 -17.75 -17.49 -18.19
N TYR A 584 -18.64 -16.51 -18.07
CA TYR A 584 -19.39 -15.95 -19.19
C TYR A 584 -18.46 -15.27 -20.20
N ILE A 585 -17.54 -14.41 -19.76
CA ILE A 585 -16.53 -13.79 -20.62
C ILE A 585 -15.66 -14.86 -21.28
N ALA A 586 -15.12 -15.79 -20.48
CA ALA A 586 -14.27 -16.86 -20.96
C ALA A 586 -14.98 -17.67 -22.06
N LYS A 587 -16.24 -18.05 -21.85
CA LYS A 587 -17.03 -18.82 -22.83
C LYS A 587 -17.22 -18.08 -24.16
N LYS A 588 -17.37 -16.75 -24.12
CA LYS A 588 -17.58 -15.91 -25.30
C LYS A 588 -16.28 -15.64 -26.07
N LEU A 589 -15.14 -15.57 -25.37
CA LEU A 589 -13.85 -15.25 -25.97
C LEU A 589 -13.02 -16.48 -26.38
N ASP A 590 -13.23 -17.66 -25.79
CA ASP A 590 -12.39 -18.86 -25.96
C ASP A 590 -12.11 -19.26 -27.42
N LYS A 591 -13.08 -19.10 -28.32
CA LYS A 591 -12.90 -19.42 -29.75
C LYS A 591 -12.04 -18.42 -30.52
N HIS A 592 -11.84 -17.24 -29.95
CA HIS A 592 -11.19 -16.08 -30.58
C HIS A 592 -9.83 -15.80 -29.95
N PHE A 593 -9.77 -15.92 -28.63
CA PHE A 593 -8.60 -15.88 -27.78
C PHE A 593 -8.68 -17.10 -26.85
N PRO A 594 -7.93 -18.18 -27.12
CA PRO A 594 -8.01 -19.39 -26.32
C PRO A 594 -7.78 -19.11 -24.84
N ILE A 595 -8.60 -19.69 -23.98
CA ILE A 595 -8.38 -19.62 -22.53
C ILE A 595 -7.26 -20.59 -22.18
N LEU A 596 -6.17 -20.05 -21.61
CA LEU A 596 -4.92 -20.79 -21.41
C LEU A 596 -5.07 -21.93 -20.40
N TYR A 597 -5.75 -21.68 -19.28
CA TYR A 597 -5.93 -22.65 -18.20
C TYR A 597 -7.42 -22.80 -17.86
N LYS A 598 -7.84 -24.05 -17.66
CA LYS A 598 -9.21 -24.41 -17.26
C LYS A 598 -9.12 -25.52 -16.22
N GLY A 599 -10.01 -25.49 -15.23
CA GLY A 599 -10.17 -26.60 -14.30
C GLY A 599 -10.71 -27.85 -15.00
N LYS A 600 -10.76 -28.96 -14.25
CA LYS A 600 -11.12 -30.30 -14.76
C LYS A 600 -12.44 -30.37 -15.54
N ASN A 601 -13.44 -29.56 -15.16
CA ASN A 601 -14.75 -29.51 -15.81
C ASN A 601 -14.83 -28.48 -16.96
N GLY A 602 -13.70 -27.91 -17.38
CA GLY A 602 -13.64 -26.88 -18.43
C GLY A 602 -14.07 -25.48 -17.98
N THR A 603 -14.18 -25.25 -16.67
CA THR A 603 -14.56 -23.98 -16.05
C THR A 603 -13.37 -23.31 -15.36
N ILE A 604 -13.50 -22.03 -15.08
CA ILE A 604 -12.52 -21.21 -14.34
C ILE A 604 -13.11 -20.72 -13.02
N ALA A 605 -12.29 -20.07 -12.19
CA ALA A 605 -12.71 -19.39 -10.98
C ALA A 605 -13.27 -17.97 -11.30
N HIS A 606 -12.77 -16.94 -10.64
CA HIS A 606 -13.19 -15.53 -10.79
C HIS A 606 -12.40 -14.75 -11.86
N GLU A 607 -11.40 -15.37 -12.48
CA GLU A 607 -10.55 -14.74 -13.50
C GLU A 607 -10.09 -15.75 -14.56
N CYS A 608 -9.65 -15.26 -15.73
CA CYS A 608 -9.11 -16.10 -16.81
C CYS A 608 -7.91 -15.48 -17.50
N ILE A 609 -7.10 -16.33 -18.14
CA ILE A 609 -5.96 -15.91 -18.96
C ILE A 609 -6.24 -16.18 -20.43
N LEU A 610 -6.11 -15.15 -21.26
CA LEU A 610 -6.16 -15.24 -22.72
C LEU A 610 -4.78 -15.54 -23.29
N GLU A 611 -4.70 -16.56 -24.14
CA GLU A 611 -3.50 -16.89 -24.91
C GLU A 611 -3.33 -15.94 -26.10
N ILE A 612 -2.24 -15.15 -26.10
CA ILE A 612 -1.92 -14.17 -27.14
C ILE A 612 -0.61 -14.52 -27.87
N ARG A 613 0.23 -15.40 -27.32
CA ARG A 613 1.61 -15.64 -27.81
C ARG A 613 1.63 -16.18 -29.24
N GLU A 614 0.71 -17.07 -29.58
CA GLU A 614 0.59 -17.57 -30.96
C GLU A 614 0.13 -16.48 -31.92
N ILE A 615 -0.80 -15.59 -31.51
CA ILE A 615 -1.18 -14.41 -32.29
C ILE A 615 0.03 -13.52 -32.52
N THR A 616 0.84 -13.26 -31.49
CA THR A 616 2.06 -12.47 -31.62
C THR A 616 3.05 -13.10 -32.59
N LYS A 617 3.25 -14.41 -32.50
CA LYS A 617 4.17 -15.15 -33.37
C LYS A 617 3.74 -15.11 -34.84
N THR A 618 2.44 -15.16 -35.13
CA THR A 618 1.93 -15.20 -36.51
C THR A 618 1.70 -13.83 -37.13
N THR A 619 1.36 -12.82 -36.33
CA THR A 619 0.94 -11.49 -36.82
C THR A 619 1.86 -10.34 -36.42
N GLY A 620 2.71 -10.52 -35.42
CA GLY A 620 3.46 -9.44 -34.78
C GLY A 620 2.64 -8.54 -33.84
N VAL A 621 1.33 -8.80 -33.67
CA VAL A 621 0.49 -8.07 -32.70
C VAL A 621 0.83 -8.52 -31.28
N THR A 622 1.17 -7.56 -30.43
CA THR A 622 1.58 -7.81 -29.04
C THR A 622 0.45 -7.57 -28.05
N VAL A 623 0.66 -7.98 -26.80
CA VAL A 623 -0.24 -7.62 -25.69
C VAL A 623 -0.34 -6.11 -25.49
N ASP A 624 0.74 -5.35 -25.73
CA ASP A 624 0.74 -3.89 -25.64
C ASP A 624 -0.17 -3.28 -26.71
N ASP A 625 -0.14 -3.79 -27.94
CA ASP A 625 -1.00 -3.31 -29.02
C ASP A 625 -2.49 -3.52 -28.67
N ILE A 626 -2.86 -4.70 -28.14
CA ILE A 626 -4.24 -4.98 -27.68
C ILE A 626 -4.62 -4.07 -26.50
N ALA A 627 -3.72 -3.91 -25.53
CA ALA A 627 -3.96 -3.11 -24.33
C ALA A 627 -4.12 -1.62 -24.64
N LYS A 628 -3.30 -1.07 -25.54
CA LYS A 628 -3.45 0.31 -26.00
C LYS A 628 -4.67 0.48 -26.87
N ARG A 629 -5.01 -0.51 -27.71
CA ARG A 629 -6.20 -0.45 -28.55
C ARG A 629 -7.48 -0.44 -27.73
N LEU A 630 -7.55 -1.16 -26.61
CA LEU A 630 -8.69 -1.12 -25.68
C LEU A 630 -8.98 0.30 -25.14
N MET A 631 -7.99 1.19 -25.06
CA MET A 631 -8.21 2.58 -24.66
C MET A 631 -9.13 3.31 -25.65
N ASP A 632 -9.00 3.03 -26.95
CA ASP A 632 -9.87 3.59 -27.99
C ASP A 632 -11.30 3.04 -27.92
N TYR A 633 -11.49 1.90 -27.24
CA TYR A 633 -12.79 1.32 -26.93
C TYR A 633 -13.36 1.81 -25.59
N GLY A 634 -12.65 2.71 -24.90
CA GLY A 634 -13.05 3.24 -23.60
C GLY A 634 -12.85 2.26 -22.44
N PHE A 635 -11.87 1.36 -22.55
CA PHE A 635 -11.51 0.42 -21.49
C PHE A 635 -10.06 0.59 -21.02
N HIS A 636 -9.85 0.39 -19.72
CA HIS A 636 -8.53 0.06 -19.22
C HIS A 636 -8.20 -1.39 -19.61
N ALA A 637 -6.93 -1.67 -19.92
CA ALA A 637 -6.50 -3.03 -20.23
C ALA A 637 -6.63 -3.99 -19.03
N PRO A 638 -6.86 -5.29 -19.25
CA PRO A 638 -6.68 -6.32 -18.22
C PRO A 638 -5.23 -6.40 -17.74
N THR A 639 -4.96 -7.27 -16.76
CA THR A 639 -3.59 -7.48 -16.26
C THR A 639 -2.72 -8.06 -17.37
N MET A 640 -1.55 -7.47 -17.60
CA MET A 640 -0.70 -7.79 -18.75
C MET A 640 0.53 -8.60 -18.35
N SER A 641 0.84 -9.65 -19.11
CA SER A 641 2.08 -10.44 -19.01
C SER A 641 2.40 -11.01 -17.62
N PHE A 642 1.36 -11.22 -16.80
CA PHE A 642 1.45 -11.89 -15.50
C PHE A 642 0.17 -12.72 -15.30
N PRO A 643 0.26 -13.94 -14.74
CA PRO A 643 1.49 -14.66 -14.35
C PRO A 643 2.29 -15.23 -15.52
N VAL A 644 1.72 -15.26 -16.72
CA VAL A 644 2.38 -15.76 -17.94
C VAL A 644 2.79 -14.57 -18.83
N ALA A 645 4.06 -14.53 -19.25
CA ALA A 645 4.54 -13.48 -20.14
C ALA A 645 3.85 -13.54 -21.51
N GLY A 646 3.43 -12.38 -22.02
CA GLY A 646 2.77 -12.29 -23.33
C GLY A 646 1.30 -12.73 -23.33
N THR A 647 0.62 -12.74 -22.19
CA THR A 647 -0.83 -13.01 -22.08
C THR A 647 -1.59 -11.85 -21.45
N LEU A 648 -2.92 -11.93 -21.43
CA LEU A 648 -3.81 -10.99 -20.73
C LEU A 648 -4.65 -11.75 -19.70
N MET A 649 -4.79 -11.23 -18.48
CA MET A 649 -5.58 -11.82 -17.40
C MET A 649 -6.75 -10.92 -17.01
N ILE A 650 -7.96 -11.48 -17.08
CA ILE A 650 -9.24 -10.76 -17.00
C ILE A 650 -9.99 -11.19 -15.75
N GLU A 651 -10.38 -10.22 -14.93
CA GLU A 651 -11.25 -10.41 -13.76
C GLU A 651 -12.37 -9.34 -13.78
N PRO A 652 -13.63 -9.69 -14.09
CA PRO A 652 -14.72 -8.72 -14.19
C PRO A 652 -15.35 -8.34 -12.84
N THR A 653 -15.20 -9.19 -11.83
CA THR A 653 -15.91 -9.10 -10.53
C THR A 653 -17.43 -9.28 -10.65
N GLU A 654 -18.10 -9.24 -9.51
CA GLU A 654 -19.55 -9.31 -9.37
C GLU A 654 -20.28 -7.97 -9.56
N SER A 655 -19.54 -6.87 -9.58
CA SER A 655 -20.13 -5.51 -9.55
C SER A 655 -20.51 -4.97 -10.93
N GLU A 656 -19.98 -5.58 -11.98
CA GLU A 656 -20.23 -5.17 -13.37
C GLU A 656 -21.49 -5.83 -13.90
N ASP A 657 -22.36 -5.03 -14.51
CA ASP A 657 -23.58 -5.55 -15.10
C ASP A 657 -23.30 -6.26 -16.43
N LEU A 658 -24.32 -6.99 -16.92
CA LEU A 658 -24.18 -7.74 -18.17
C LEU A 658 -23.95 -6.83 -19.39
N THR A 659 -24.47 -5.59 -19.35
CA THR A 659 -24.31 -4.62 -20.45
C THR A 659 -22.83 -4.24 -20.61
N GLU A 660 -22.16 -3.95 -19.50
CA GLU A 660 -20.75 -3.57 -19.48
C GLU A 660 -19.84 -4.76 -19.83
N ILE A 661 -20.17 -5.95 -19.33
CA ILE A 661 -19.49 -7.20 -19.69
C ILE A 661 -19.60 -7.47 -21.21
N ASP A 662 -20.80 -7.35 -21.78
CA ASP A 662 -21.00 -7.54 -23.23
C ASP A 662 -20.31 -6.44 -24.05
N ARG A 663 -20.20 -5.21 -23.53
CA ARG A 663 -19.43 -4.12 -24.16
C ARG A 663 -17.94 -4.47 -24.26
N PHE A 664 -17.35 -5.00 -23.20
CA PHE A 664 -15.96 -5.46 -23.20
C PHE A 664 -15.75 -6.65 -24.15
N ILE A 665 -16.65 -7.63 -24.15
CA ILE A 665 -16.60 -8.75 -25.09
C ILE A 665 -16.67 -8.25 -26.54
N ALA A 666 -17.58 -7.31 -26.84
CA ALA A 666 -17.70 -6.73 -28.18
C ALA A 666 -16.42 -5.99 -28.60
N ALA A 667 -15.76 -5.29 -27.68
CA ALA A 667 -14.46 -4.65 -27.92
C ALA A 667 -13.39 -5.69 -28.28
N MET A 668 -13.23 -6.73 -27.45
CA MET A 668 -12.27 -7.82 -27.68
C MET A 668 -12.53 -8.55 -29.00
N LEU A 669 -13.78 -8.88 -29.31
CA LEU A 669 -14.14 -9.52 -30.59
C LEU A 669 -13.88 -8.60 -31.78
N SER A 670 -14.04 -7.29 -31.62
CA SER A 670 -13.69 -6.34 -32.67
C SER A 670 -12.18 -6.26 -32.89
N ILE A 671 -11.40 -6.20 -31.81
CA ILE A 671 -9.93 -6.27 -31.87
C ILE A 671 -9.50 -7.59 -32.55
N ARG A 672 -10.16 -8.71 -32.26
CA ARG A 672 -9.87 -9.98 -32.95
C ARG A 672 -10.06 -9.88 -34.46
N ARG A 673 -11.08 -9.14 -34.93
CA ARG A 673 -11.30 -8.90 -36.36
C ARG A 673 -10.17 -8.05 -36.95
N GLU A 674 -9.72 -7.00 -36.26
CA GLU A 674 -8.55 -6.22 -36.69
C GLU A 674 -7.30 -7.11 -36.83
N ILE A 675 -7.06 -8.00 -35.87
CA ILE A 675 -5.99 -9.01 -35.94
C ILE A 675 -6.18 -9.95 -37.14
N SER A 676 -7.42 -10.38 -37.44
CA SER A 676 -7.69 -11.22 -38.60
C SER A 676 -7.38 -10.56 -39.94
N GLU A 677 -7.51 -9.25 -40.05
CA GLU A 677 -7.13 -8.53 -41.28
C GLU A 677 -5.61 -8.53 -41.49
N ILE A 678 -4.83 -8.53 -40.39
CA ILE A 678 -3.38 -8.72 -40.43
C ILE A 678 -3.02 -10.16 -40.80
N GLU A 679 -3.69 -11.16 -40.21
CA GLU A 679 -3.49 -12.59 -40.54
C GLU A 679 -3.74 -12.88 -42.03
N LYS A 680 -4.70 -12.20 -42.65
CA LYS A 680 -5.03 -12.33 -44.09
C LYS A 680 -4.09 -11.53 -45.00
N GLY A 681 -3.25 -10.66 -44.45
CA GLY A 681 -2.36 -9.78 -45.22
C GLY A 681 -3.08 -8.60 -45.88
N ASN A 682 -4.28 -8.23 -45.43
CA ASN A 682 -5.02 -7.07 -45.96
C ASN A 682 -4.45 -5.74 -45.46
N ILE A 683 -3.80 -5.75 -44.29
CA ILE A 683 -3.08 -4.62 -43.70
C ILE A 683 -1.88 -5.16 -42.92
N THR A 684 -0.75 -4.46 -42.94
CA THR A 684 0.40 -4.85 -42.09
C THR A 684 0.15 -4.47 -40.63
N VAL A 685 0.86 -5.10 -39.68
CA VAL A 685 0.72 -4.69 -38.27
C VAL A 685 1.19 -3.25 -38.07
N GLU A 686 2.23 -2.81 -38.78
CA GLU A 686 2.77 -1.46 -38.73
C GLU A 686 1.76 -0.39 -39.19
N GLU A 687 0.92 -0.70 -40.17
CA GLU A 687 -0.10 0.22 -40.71
C GLU A 687 -1.44 0.17 -39.95
N SER A 688 -1.57 -0.77 -39.00
CA SER A 688 -2.83 -1.05 -38.33
C SER A 688 -3.19 -0.08 -37.20
N ALA A 689 -4.49 0.01 -36.89
CA ALA A 689 -4.96 0.79 -35.74
C ALA A 689 -4.42 0.25 -34.40
N LEU A 690 -4.13 -1.05 -34.32
CA LEU A 690 -3.51 -1.70 -33.16
C LEU A 690 -2.15 -1.06 -32.83
N ARG A 691 -1.24 -0.98 -33.81
CA ARG A 691 0.12 -0.44 -33.60
C ARG A 691 0.14 1.05 -33.28
N HIS A 692 -0.83 1.79 -33.82
CA HIS A 692 -0.92 3.24 -33.68
C HIS A 692 -1.80 3.69 -32.51
N SER A 693 -2.33 2.76 -31.72
CA SER A 693 -3.10 3.05 -30.52
C SER A 693 -2.20 3.47 -29.34
N PRO A 694 -2.70 4.29 -28.39
CA PRO A 694 -4.02 4.91 -28.38
C PRO A 694 -4.08 6.16 -29.29
N HIS A 695 -5.29 6.54 -29.71
CA HIS A 695 -5.53 7.69 -30.58
C HIS A 695 -5.93 8.92 -29.77
N THR A 696 -5.06 9.94 -29.72
CA THR A 696 -5.35 11.17 -28.97
C THR A 696 -6.21 12.14 -29.78
N ALA A 697 -6.92 13.05 -29.11
CA ALA A 697 -7.71 14.08 -29.79
C ALA A 697 -6.87 14.95 -30.75
N GLU A 698 -5.59 15.18 -30.43
CA GLU A 698 -4.66 15.88 -31.32
C GLU A 698 -4.32 15.05 -32.57
N ASP A 699 -4.11 13.73 -32.44
CA ASP A 699 -3.89 12.85 -33.59
C ASP A 699 -5.07 12.89 -34.56
N ILE A 700 -6.29 12.95 -34.02
CA ILE A 700 -7.52 12.98 -34.81
C ILE A 700 -7.71 14.33 -35.50
N ALA A 701 -7.37 15.43 -34.84
CA ALA A 701 -7.48 16.79 -35.38
C ALA A 701 -6.38 17.11 -36.42
N GLY A 702 -5.25 16.39 -36.39
CA GLY A 702 -4.13 16.56 -37.30
C GLY A 702 -4.36 15.97 -38.70
N GLU A 703 -3.30 15.98 -39.52
CA GLU A 703 -3.26 15.28 -40.80
C GLU A 703 -3.41 13.77 -40.62
N TRP A 704 -4.06 13.10 -41.57
CA TRP A 704 -4.39 11.68 -41.45
C TRP A 704 -3.91 10.88 -42.65
N ASP A 705 -2.70 10.35 -42.52
CA ASP A 705 -2.05 9.45 -43.48
C ASP A 705 -1.99 8.03 -42.92
N ARG A 706 -3.15 7.47 -42.56
CA ARG A 706 -3.27 6.10 -42.04
C ARG A 706 -4.15 5.26 -42.96
N LYS A 707 -3.88 3.95 -43.03
CA LYS A 707 -4.61 2.99 -43.90
C LYS A 707 -6.01 2.64 -43.43
N TYR A 708 -6.42 3.17 -42.29
CA TYR A 708 -7.74 3.06 -41.68
C TYR A 708 -8.29 4.46 -41.42
N SER A 709 -9.60 4.59 -41.30
CA SER A 709 -10.29 5.85 -41.11
C SER A 709 -10.20 6.37 -39.67
N ARG A 710 -10.42 7.69 -39.49
CA ARG A 710 -10.61 8.28 -38.15
C ARG A 710 -11.79 7.64 -37.40
N GLN A 711 -12.84 7.21 -38.11
CA GLN A 711 -13.98 6.54 -37.48
C GLN A 711 -13.58 5.17 -36.92
N GLU A 712 -12.77 4.40 -37.64
CA GLU A 712 -12.21 3.15 -37.13
C GLU A 712 -11.28 3.41 -35.94
N ALA A 713 -10.57 4.54 -35.92
CA ALA A 713 -9.72 4.93 -34.80
C ALA A 713 -10.50 5.13 -33.49
N VAL A 714 -11.54 5.98 -33.49
CA VAL A 714 -12.21 6.44 -32.25
C VAL A 714 -13.61 5.89 -32.01
N PHE A 715 -14.29 5.36 -33.03
CA PHE A 715 -15.62 4.75 -32.91
C PHE A 715 -15.67 3.35 -33.53
N PRO A 716 -14.78 2.43 -33.10
CA PRO A 716 -14.65 1.12 -33.72
C PRO A 716 -15.88 0.22 -33.52
N VAL A 717 -16.75 0.55 -32.56
CA VAL A 717 -18.06 -0.09 -32.37
C VAL A 717 -19.17 0.97 -32.26
N SER A 718 -20.37 0.61 -32.70
CA SER A 718 -21.52 1.54 -32.78
C SER A 718 -21.94 2.09 -31.42
N SER A 719 -21.77 1.33 -30.34
CA SER A 719 -22.13 1.75 -28.98
C SER A 719 -21.36 2.99 -28.51
N LEU A 720 -20.15 3.24 -29.03
CA LEU A 720 -19.34 4.41 -28.68
C LEU A 720 -19.81 5.71 -29.35
N ARG A 721 -20.82 5.66 -30.24
CA ARG A 721 -21.33 6.86 -30.93
C ARG A 721 -22.43 7.61 -30.17
N ASN A 722 -22.98 7.00 -29.12
CA ASN A 722 -24.14 7.52 -28.38
C ASN A 722 -23.77 8.21 -27.06
N HIS A 723 -22.47 8.41 -26.79
CA HIS A 723 -21.94 9.00 -25.56
C HIS A 723 -21.20 10.30 -25.81
#